data_AF-A0A0W8CC87-F1
#
_entry.id   AF-A0A0W8CC87-F1
#
_cell.length_a   1.000
_cell.length_b   1.000
_cell.length_c   1.000
_cell.angle_alpha   90.00
_cell.angle_beta   90.00
_cell.angle_gamma   90.00
#
_symmetry.space_group_name_H-M   'P 1'
#
loop_
_entity.id
_entity.type
_entity.pdbx_description
1 polymer ?
#
loop_
_entity_poly.entity_id
_entity_poly.type
_entity_poly.pdbx_seq_one_letter_code
_entity_poly.pdbx_strand_id
1 'polypeptide(L)'
;MWTVSSSLPSATKSLDGRSYNAYLILSVAHRTMVLRTGEGMEPLEDDSGFYTSGPTLAAANLFNKQRIVQIFKQGARVMMEVPEEETSNGQEKPEKTEGEDEEEDEDDGPRVKLVCTQEITLEGDVECGGMNVDTSSVGIVSVDVADPYILLLLTDGSVRLLMGDEEDMELSVIDPEIDYADGITDTNGSADTSKHGSSSACLFYDWAGMFRENAWAQDEREERHESATQRAKSTNDDDDMDALYSSKPSPKVASTSAVKKPSQATPRNADGSVSIPLLKQKDAKMMCGMCFGDGSLHVFSLPDFKKRGVFPYLTFAPQSLVNTLEHYQVSKTKTVKFSAPVLGLNASSSSANDGRIKKSHTINSPVADIVIHRMGPSEGQHNAQYLSRMVMLVFLANGDLLMYSATPKFESLKPRTNGEVAPVYHFVRVGTDLITRPFLPPKARTNAHNEAGNNPEVNTSAVLAKLRAGFRYPMLTCFHNVNNMSGAFFRGAHPMWILGDRGQPSFVPMCVPGSAPPKTNGTSKNVAPKVSVPVLSFTPFHHWNCPNGFIYFHSRGALRVCELPSSKTSTILPSSGGFVLQKAEFGATLHHMLYLGSHGPGGVAEALEAPTYAVVCSTKMKPADAERATEVDDAEEEHEPENLDANGNPVGSNVMAPTAEMFPDYEIDQMAHTEEDVYELRLVQTNEFGEWARRGVFRVHFERYEVVLSVKLMYLYDSSLMKEEVASTSPEWNKKKRPYLVIGTGWVGPHGEDESGRGRLLLYELDYAQYVNEEGGATSGKLPKLRLVFIKEHRQGAISMVSQLGPYVLAAVGSKLIVYEFKSEQLIGCAFYDAQMYIVTLNVVKDFVMYGDVYKSVHFLRWREMQRQLVLLAKDYEPLAVSATEFSVFEKKLALLAVDMDENLHVMQFAPQDIESRGGQRLLRVSDFHLGVQVSSMFRKRVDAPGSVVSATNGRNAAPLSYYVNVMGTSEGGVGALVPVGERVFRRLFTLQNVMVNTLPQNCALNPREFRMLKTNAQRRCGRPDAWSKKKWKKSFLDAFVLFRFLQLDYVAQKELARCIGTTPEVVIHNLLEVQHATSTFL
;
A
#
# COMPACT_ATOMS: atom_id res chain seq x y z
N MET A 1 10.98 -17.96 -15.31
CA MET A 1 9.69 -18.67 -15.27
C MET A 1 8.78 -17.93 -16.22
N TRP A 2 8.18 -18.66 -17.17
CA TRP A 2 7.34 -18.09 -18.21
C TRP A 2 6.17 -19.03 -18.50
N THR A 3 5.03 -18.47 -18.87
CA THR A 3 3.88 -19.20 -19.38
C THR A 3 3.69 -18.87 -20.86
N VAL A 4 3.37 -19.87 -21.66
CA VAL A 4 3.11 -19.71 -23.09
C VAL A 4 1.80 -20.40 -23.46
N SER A 5 1.07 -19.81 -24.41
CA SER A 5 -0.16 -20.37 -24.97
C SER A 5 0.17 -21.37 -26.07
N SER A 6 -0.76 -22.30 -26.35
CA SER A 6 -0.64 -23.23 -27.47
C SER A 6 -0.63 -22.48 -28.81
N SER A 7 0.15 -23.00 -29.76
CA SER A 7 0.24 -22.49 -31.13
C SER A 7 -0.82 -23.06 -32.10
N LEU A 8 -1.62 -24.04 -31.66
CA LEU A 8 -2.68 -24.66 -32.48
C LEU A 8 -3.97 -23.82 -32.52
N PRO A 9 -4.51 -23.48 -33.71
CA PRO A 9 -5.78 -22.76 -33.85
C PRO A 9 -6.99 -23.49 -33.25
N SER A 10 -6.96 -24.83 -33.19
CA SER A 10 -8.01 -25.67 -32.59
C SER A 10 -7.98 -25.70 -31.07
N ALA A 11 -6.79 -25.52 -30.45
CA ALA A 11 -6.61 -25.52 -28.99
C ALA A 11 -6.75 -24.10 -28.36
N THR A 12 -6.86 -23.05 -29.18
CA THR A 12 -6.92 -21.65 -28.71
C THR A 12 -8.32 -21.18 -28.34
N LYS A 13 -9.37 -21.97 -28.57
CA LYS A 13 -10.74 -21.66 -28.19
C LYS A 13 -11.34 -22.84 -27.46
N SER A 14 -11.52 -22.73 -26.14
CA SER A 14 -12.50 -23.61 -25.47
C SER A 14 -13.91 -23.30 -25.99
N LEU A 15 -14.88 -24.13 -25.62
CA LEU A 15 -16.32 -23.90 -25.89
C LEU A 15 -16.79 -22.48 -25.49
N ASP A 16 -16.09 -21.80 -24.57
CA ASP A 16 -16.35 -20.44 -24.10
C ASP A 16 -15.63 -19.33 -24.89
N GLY A 17 -14.84 -19.66 -25.92
CA GLY A 17 -14.13 -18.72 -26.78
C GLY A 17 -12.90 -18.04 -26.16
N ARG A 18 -12.35 -18.56 -25.05
CA ARG A 18 -11.16 -18.03 -24.36
C ARG A 18 -9.89 -18.82 -24.70
N SER A 19 -8.73 -18.14 -24.73
CA SER A 19 -7.40 -18.73 -24.98
C SER A 19 -6.64 -18.97 -23.67
N TYR A 20 -6.26 -20.21 -23.39
CA TYR A 20 -5.54 -20.61 -22.17
C TYR A 20 -4.03 -20.79 -22.40
N ASN A 21 -3.26 -20.63 -21.33
CA ASN A 21 -1.85 -21.02 -21.32
C ASN A 21 -1.74 -22.55 -21.38
N ALA A 22 -0.78 -23.06 -22.16
CA ALA A 22 -0.58 -24.49 -22.43
C ALA A 22 0.71 -25.05 -21.82
N TYR A 23 1.74 -24.21 -21.63
CA TYR A 23 3.01 -24.63 -21.04
C TYR A 23 3.52 -23.65 -19.99
N LEU A 24 4.16 -24.19 -18.95
CA LEU A 24 4.89 -23.48 -17.91
C LEU A 24 6.37 -23.87 -17.97
N ILE A 25 7.24 -22.89 -18.20
CA ILE A 25 8.68 -23.08 -18.38
C ILE A 25 9.42 -22.58 -17.14
N LEU A 26 10.10 -23.49 -16.46
CA LEU A 26 10.90 -23.26 -15.26
C LEU A 26 12.40 -23.37 -15.59
N SER A 27 13.11 -22.25 -15.53
CA SER A 27 14.56 -22.21 -15.76
C SER A 27 15.31 -22.30 -14.43
N VAL A 28 16.25 -23.23 -14.36
CA VAL A 28 17.18 -23.44 -13.25
C VAL A 28 18.60 -23.26 -13.81
N ALA A 29 19.59 -22.95 -12.96
CA ALA A 29 20.95 -22.61 -13.39
C ALA A 29 21.61 -23.62 -14.36
N HIS A 30 21.25 -24.91 -14.28
CA HIS A 30 21.83 -25.98 -15.08
C HIS A 30 20.85 -26.71 -16.01
N ARG A 31 19.55 -26.37 -15.98
CA ARG A 31 18.52 -27.05 -16.80
C ARG A 31 17.26 -26.22 -16.94
N THR A 32 16.46 -26.52 -17.96
CA THR A 32 15.09 -26.02 -18.10
C THR A 32 14.11 -27.17 -17.92
N MET A 33 13.07 -26.97 -17.10
CA MET A 33 11.95 -27.88 -16.94
C MET A 33 10.72 -27.27 -17.62
N VAL A 34 9.98 -28.08 -18.37
CA VAL A 34 8.75 -27.66 -19.06
C VAL A 34 7.60 -28.51 -18.53
N LEU A 35 6.52 -27.85 -18.15
CA LEU A 35 5.29 -28.47 -17.65
C LEU A 35 4.16 -28.17 -18.64
N ARG A 36 3.44 -29.19 -19.11
CA ARG A 36 2.18 -29.02 -19.85
C ARG A 36 1.06 -28.72 -18.87
N THR A 37 0.18 -27.78 -19.21
CA THR A 37 -0.95 -27.37 -18.37
C THR A 37 -2.25 -27.86 -18.99
N GLY A 38 -2.82 -28.91 -18.41
CA GLY A 38 -4.15 -29.45 -18.73
C GLY A 38 -5.01 -29.52 -17.45
N GLU A 39 -5.69 -30.64 -17.21
CA GLU A 39 -6.30 -30.89 -15.88
C GLU A 39 -5.23 -30.97 -14.78
N GLY A 40 -4.10 -31.62 -15.10
CA GLY A 40 -2.87 -31.65 -14.30
C GLY A 40 -1.74 -30.78 -14.87
N MET A 41 -0.72 -30.54 -14.05
CA MET A 41 0.57 -30.02 -14.50
C MET A 41 1.57 -31.15 -14.62
N GLU A 42 1.86 -31.59 -15.83
CA GLU A 42 2.72 -32.75 -16.10
C GLU A 42 4.06 -32.33 -16.71
N PRO A 43 5.20 -32.88 -16.26
CA PRO A 43 6.48 -32.62 -16.89
C PRO A 43 6.52 -33.23 -18.30
N LEU A 44 6.99 -32.46 -19.28
CA LEU A 44 7.29 -33.00 -20.60
C LEU A 44 8.60 -33.80 -20.57
N GLU A 45 8.63 -34.95 -21.25
CA GLU A 45 9.83 -35.77 -21.42
C GLU A 45 10.87 -35.13 -22.36
N ASP A 46 12.09 -35.72 -22.39
CA ASP A 46 13.29 -35.12 -22.99
C ASP A 46 13.23 -34.85 -24.52
N ASP A 47 12.21 -35.34 -25.26
CA ASP A 47 12.01 -35.09 -26.71
C ASP A 47 11.02 -33.95 -27.02
N SER A 48 10.86 -33.01 -26.09
CA SER A 48 9.88 -31.90 -26.13
C SER A 48 10.12 -30.79 -27.18
N GLY A 49 11.21 -30.84 -27.95
CA GLY A 49 11.64 -29.76 -28.86
C GLY A 49 12.26 -28.53 -28.16
N PHE A 50 12.00 -28.33 -26.86
CA PHE A 50 12.63 -27.29 -26.05
C PHE A 50 14.11 -27.57 -25.76
N TYR A 51 14.89 -26.51 -25.58
CA TYR A 51 16.24 -26.58 -25.04
C TYR A 51 16.21 -26.83 -23.52
N THR A 52 16.48 -28.08 -23.09
CA THR A 52 16.43 -28.51 -21.68
C THR A 52 17.80 -28.59 -21.01
N SER A 53 18.89 -28.73 -21.78
CA SER A 53 20.26 -28.95 -21.30
C SER A 53 20.92 -27.73 -20.63
N GLY A 54 20.29 -26.56 -20.69
CA GLY A 54 20.78 -25.35 -20.02
C GLY A 54 19.67 -24.37 -19.64
N PRO A 55 20.05 -23.20 -19.09
CA PRO A 55 19.09 -22.21 -18.62
C PRO A 55 18.42 -21.47 -19.78
N THR A 56 17.10 -21.37 -19.70
CA THR A 56 16.29 -20.47 -20.53
C THR A 56 16.30 -19.07 -19.93
N LEU A 57 16.53 -18.05 -20.77
CA LEU A 57 16.58 -16.63 -20.39
C LEU A 57 15.24 -15.93 -20.60
N ALA A 58 14.50 -16.31 -21.64
CA ALA A 58 13.15 -15.83 -21.91
C ALA A 58 12.38 -16.86 -22.75
N ALA A 59 11.07 -16.93 -22.56
CA ALA A 59 10.18 -17.68 -23.43
C ALA A 59 8.87 -16.92 -23.59
N ALA A 60 8.36 -16.86 -24.82
CA ALA A 60 7.18 -16.06 -25.14
C ALA A 60 6.50 -16.60 -26.41
N ASN A 61 5.27 -16.16 -26.62
CA ASN A 61 4.56 -16.34 -27.87
C ASN A 61 4.87 -15.19 -28.84
N LEU A 62 5.04 -15.51 -30.13
CA LEU A 62 5.16 -14.55 -31.22
C LEU A 62 4.09 -14.80 -32.29
N PHE A 63 3.93 -13.83 -33.19
CA PHE A 63 3.02 -13.85 -34.33
C PHE A 63 1.58 -14.12 -33.91
N ASN A 64 1.07 -13.29 -32.99
CA ASN A 64 -0.26 -13.40 -32.43
C ASN A 64 -0.57 -14.82 -31.87
N LYS A 65 0.39 -15.38 -31.13
CA LYS A 65 0.34 -16.70 -30.47
C LYS A 65 0.45 -17.93 -31.38
N GLN A 66 0.93 -17.77 -32.62
CA GLN A 66 1.09 -18.89 -33.55
C GLN A 66 2.45 -19.60 -33.49
N ARG A 67 3.46 -19.02 -32.82
CA ARG A 67 4.74 -19.68 -32.53
C ARG A 67 5.13 -19.50 -31.08
N ILE A 68 5.94 -20.44 -30.60
CA ILE A 68 6.59 -20.36 -29.29
C ILE A 68 8.07 -20.11 -29.53
N VAL A 69 8.63 -19.10 -28.88
CA VAL A 69 10.06 -18.81 -28.95
C VAL A 69 10.71 -19.00 -27.59
N GLN A 70 11.84 -19.69 -27.58
CA GLN A 70 12.68 -19.90 -26.41
C GLN A 70 14.06 -19.29 -26.66
N ILE A 71 14.49 -18.39 -25.78
CA ILE A 71 15.82 -17.78 -25.81
C ILE A 71 16.68 -18.39 -24.70
N PHE A 72 17.85 -18.90 -25.06
CA PHE A 72 18.86 -19.46 -24.15
C PHE A 72 20.18 -18.70 -24.32
N LYS A 73 21.19 -19.02 -23.50
CA LYS A 73 22.42 -18.21 -23.40
C LYS A 73 23.19 -18.07 -24.72
N GLN A 74 23.10 -19.05 -25.61
CA GLN A 74 23.85 -19.12 -26.88
C GLN A 74 22.97 -18.93 -28.13
N GLY A 75 21.66 -18.70 -28.00
CA GLY A 75 20.80 -18.63 -29.17
C GLY A 75 19.30 -18.53 -28.87
N ALA A 76 18.49 -18.62 -29.91
CA ALA A 76 17.03 -18.65 -29.86
C ALA A 76 16.48 -19.80 -30.70
N ARG A 77 15.41 -20.45 -30.23
CA ARG A 77 14.66 -21.49 -30.95
C ARG A 77 13.23 -21.03 -31.19
N VAL A 78 12.73 -21.20 -32.40
CA VAL A 78 11.34 -21.01 -32.79
C VAL A 78 10.68 -22.37 -32.96
N MET A 79 9.54 -22.56 -32.33
CA MET A 79 8.83 -23.83 -32.28
C MET A 79 7.37 -23.66 -32.71
N MET A 80 6.84 -24.74 -33.28
CA MET A 80 5.45 -24.90 -33.68
C MET A 80 4.92 -26.23 -33.14
N GLU A 81 3.66 -26.26 -32.72
CA GLU A 81 2.92 -27.49 -32.41
C GLU A 81 2.37 -28.15 -33.68
N VAL A 82 2.62 -29.45 -33.81
CA VAL A 82 2.11 -30.31 -34.87
C VAL A 82 1.30 -31.45 -34.23
N PRO A 83 0.08 -31.77 -34.71
CA PRO A 83 -0.66 -32.94 -34.24
C PRO A 83 0.12 -34.24 -34.56
N GLU A 84 0.20 -35.19 -33.62
CA GLU A 84 0.71 -36.52 -33.92
C GLU A 84 -0.31 -37.26 -34.79
N GLU A 85 0.05 -37.62 -36.03
CA GLU A 85 -0.74 -38.58 -36.82
C GLU A 85 -0.44 -39.99 -36.31
N GLU A 86 -1.47 -40.74 -35.90
CA GLU A 86 -1.32 -42.16 -35.54
C GLU A 86 -0.86 -42.94 -36.78
N THR A 87 0.43 -43.30 -36.84
CA THR A 87 0.94 -44.15 -37.90
C THR A 87 0.37 -45.56 -37.74
N SER A 88 -0.65 -45.89 -38.51
CA SER A 88 -1.12 -47.25 -38.74
C SER A 88 -0.07 -48.02 -39.58
N ASN A 89 1.00 -48.49 -38.94
CA ASN A 89 1.93 -49.44 -39.56
C ASN A 89 1.73 -50.82 -38.95
N GLY A 90 1.08 -51.69 -39.74
CA GLY A 90 0.90 -53.09 -39.43
C GLY A 90 2.24 -53.82 -39.35
N GLN A 91 2.48 -54.46 -38.20
CA GLN A 91 3.36 -55.60 -38.07
C GLN A 91 2.84 -56.50 -36.93
N GLU A 92 2.91 -57.80 -37.19
CA GLU A 92 2.14 -58.88 -36.59
C GLU A 92 2.25 -59.00 -35.05
N LYS A 93 1.10 -59.20 -34.39
CA LYS A 93 1.00 -59.68 -33.00
C LYS A 93 1.48 -61.14 -32.91
N PRO A 94 2.36 -61.52 -31.96
CA PRO A 94 2.33 -62.85 -31.40
C PRO A 94 1.35 -62.89 -30.21
N GLU A 95 0.54 -63.95 -30.16
CA GLU A 95 -0.40 -64.27 -29.08
C GLU A 95 0.30 -64.30 -27.70
N LYS A 96 -0.36 -63.72 -26.69
CA LYS A 96 -0.34 -64.25 -25.31
C LYS A 96 -1.48 -63.69 -24.44
N THR A 97 -2.33 -64.63 -24.05
CA THR A 97 -3.01 -64.85 -22.75
C THR A 97 -3.84 -63.75 -22.08
N GLU A 98 -5.11 -64.11 -21.92
CA GLU A 98 -6.17 -63.57 -21.08
C GLU A 98 -5.73 -63.26 -19.64
N GLY A 99 -6.24 -62.15 -19.09
CA GLY A 99 -6.24 -61.89 -17.66
C GLY A 99 -6.37 -60.41 -17.30
N GLU A 100 -7.57 -60.05 -16.85
CA GLU A 100 -7.92 -58.99 -15.89
C GLU A 100 -8.25 -57.59 -16.43
N ASP A 101 -9.36 -57.09 -15.89
CA ASP A 101 -10.09 -55.87 -16.23
C ASP A 101 -9.24 -54.62 -15.97
N GLU A 102 -9.04 -53.80 -17.00
CA GLU A 102 -8.63 -52.40 -16.85
C GLU A 102 -9.77 -51.52 -17.37
N GLU A 103 -10.22 -50.61 -16.50
CA GLU A 103 -11.25 -49.61 -16.77
C GLU A 103 -10.81 -48.70 -17.92
N GLU A 104 -11.74 -48.44 -18.84
CA GLU A 104 -11.58 -47.52 -19.96
C GLU A 104 -11.44 -46.07 -19.44
N ASP A 105 -10.22 -45.59 -19.27
CA ASP A 105 -9.93 -44.15 -19.21
C ASP A 105 -9.94 -43.58 -20.64
N GLU A 106 -11.12 -43.26 -21.15
CA GLU A 106 -11.31 -42.37 -22.31
C GLU A 106 -10.91 -40.93 -21.92
N ASP A 107 -9.62 -40.58 -22.03
CA ASP A 107 -9.18 -39.17 -22.09
C ASP A 107 -8.29 -38.95 -23.32
N ASP A 108 -8.93 -39.06 -24.48
CA ASP A 108 -8.31 -38.88 -25.80
C ASP A 108 -8.26 -37.40 -26.19
N GLY A 109 -7.40 -36.64 -25.50
CA GLY A 109 -6.93 -35.34 -25.97
C GLY A 109 -5.88 -35.53 -27.08
N PRO A 110 -5.88 -34.73 -28.17
CA PRO A 110 -4.92 -34.91 -29.25
C PRO A 110 -3.49 -34.83 -28.71
N ARG A 111 -2.69 -35.87 -28.99
CA ARG A 111 -1.25 -35.86 -28.72
C ARG A 111 -0.59 -34.88 -29.68
N VAL A 112 0.11 -33.89 -29.13
CA VAL A 112 0.72 -32.79 -29.88
C VAL A 112 2.22 -32.85 -29.68
N LYS A 113 2.97 -32.89 -30.78
CA LYS A 113 4.43 -32.83 -30.79
C LYS A 113 4.90 -31.41 -31.12
N LEU A 114 5.83 -30.90 -30.33
CA LEU A 114 6.51 -29.62 -30.58
C LEU A 114 7.72 -29.85 -31.50
N VAL A 115 7.77 -29.14 -32.61
CA VAL A 115 8.87 -29.20 -33.57
C VAL A 115 9.60 -27.86 -33.61
N CYS A 116 10.92 -27.90 -33.48
CA CYS A 116 11.78 -26.74 -33.70
C CYS A 116 11.87 -26.46 -35.19
N THR A 117 11.33 -25.32 -35.63
CA THR A 117 11.34 -24.92 -37.05
C THR A 117 12.60 -24.13 -37.40
N GLN A 118 13.13 -23.36 -36.45
CA GLN A 118 14.30 -22.50 -36.65
C GLN A 118 15.15 -22.44 -35.37
N GLU A 119 16.46 -22.57 -35.51
CA GLU A 119 17.43 -22.33 -34.43
C GLU A 119 18.46 -21.30 -34.88
N ILE A 120 18.56 -20.20 -34.13
CA ILE A 120 19.52 -19.13 -34.35
C ILE A 120 20.61 -19.26 -33.30
N THR A 121 21.83 -19.58 -33.71
CA THR A 121 23.01 -19.63 -32.84
C THR A 121 23.78 -18.31 -32.90
N LEU A 122 24.36 -17.88 -31.78
CA LEU A 122 25.18 -16.68 -31.69
C LEU A 122 26.69 -16.95 -31.87
N GLU A 123 27.07 -18.15 -32.32
CA GLU A 123 28.47 -18.50 -32.59
C GLU A 123 29.00 -17.67 -33.77
N GLY A 124 30.13 -17.01 -33.54
CA GLY A 124 30.73 -16.10 -34.51
C GLY A 124 31.46 -16.87 -35.60
N ASP A 125 30.83 -17.06 -36.75
CA ASP A 125 31.56 -17.17 -38.02
C ASP A 125 31.71 -15.77 -38.60
N VAL A 126 32.75 -15.07 -38.13
CA VAL A 126 33.28 -13.90 -38.83
C VAL A 126 34.73 -14.23 -39.19
N GLU A 127 34.93 -14.66 -40.43
CA GLU A 127 36.23 -14.56 -41.09
C GLU A 127 36.60 -13.07 -41.18
N CYS A 128 37.32 -12.58 -40.18
CA CYS A 128 38.01 -11.30 -40.25
C CYS A 128 39.46 -11.52 -39.81
N GLY A 129 40.35 -11.53 -40.81
CA GLY A 129 41.77 -11.50 -40.58
C GLY A 129 42.18 -10.22 -39.83
N GLY A 130 43.01 -10.38 -38.81
CA GLY A 130 43.78 -9.28 -38.22
C GLY A 130 43.58 -9.10 -36.71
N MET A 131 44.58 -9.56 -35.96
CA MET A 131 44.94 -9.18 -34.58
C MET A 131 44.00 -9.60 -33.43
N ASN A 132 44.46 -10.64 -32.71
CA ASN A 132 44.13 -11.08 -31.35
C ASN A 132 43.21 -10.18 -30.52
N VAL A 133 41.92 -10.54 -30.49
CA VAL A 133 41.04 -10.40 -29.33
C VAL A 133 40.46 -11.79 -29.09
N ASP A 134 40.71 -12.37 -27.92
CA ASP A 134 40.14 -13.67 -27.53
C ASP A 134 38.61 -13.55 -27.43
N THR A 135 37.89 -13.94 -28.48
CA THR A 135 36.42 -13.96 -28.62
C THR A 135 35.75 -15.12 -27.86
N SER A 136 36.30 -15.53 -26.72
CA SER A 136 35.71 -16.59 -25.90
C SER A 136 34.52 -16.08 -25.06
N SER A 137 33.31 -16.24 -25.63
CA SER A 137 31.97 -16.19 -25.02
C SER A 137 31.25 -14.84 -24.89
N VAL A 138 30.92 -14.18 -26.01
CA VAL A 138 29.82 -13.21 -26.02
C VAL A 138 28.50 -13.97 -25.81
N GLY A 139 27.81 -13.72 -24.71
CA GLY A 139 26.55 -14.38 -24.37
C GLY A 139 25.40 -13.40 -24.16
N ILE A 140 24.16 -13.89 -24.19
CA ILE A 140 22.98 -13.08 -23.89
C ILE A 140 22.86 -12.87 -22.38
N VAL A 141 22.67 -11.61 -21.96
CA VAL A 141 22.54 -11.22 -20.54
C VAL A 141 21.10 -10.89 -20.18
N SER A 142 20.39 -10.17 -21.05
CA SER A 142 19.01 -9.73 -20.85
C SER A 142 18.25 -9.83 -22.16
N VAL A 143 16.96 -10.15 -22.05
CA VAL A 143 16.06 -10.31 -23.20
C VAL A 143 14.75 -9.60 -22.88
N ASP A 144 14.25 -8.84 -23.84
CA ASP A 144 12.89 -8.30 -23.79
C ASP A 144 12.13 -8.72 -25.06
N VAL A 145 10.87 -9.12 -24.90
CA VAL A 145 10.07 -9.70 -25.99
C VAL A 145 8.76 -8.93 -26.12
N ALA A 146 8.53 -8.38 -27.31
CA ALA A 146 7.28 -7.70 -27.65
C ALA A 146 6.95 -7.98 -29.12
N ASP A 147 5.96 -8.84 -29.35
CA ASP A 147 5.54 -9.30 -30.68
C ASP A 147 5.44 -8.15 -31.71
N PRO A 148 6.13 -8.21 -32.88
CA PRO A 148 6.97 -9.31 -33.42
C PRO A 148 8.50 -9.19 -33.13
N TYR A 149 8.91 -8.37 -32.19
CA TYR A 149 10.32 -8.04 -31.91
C TYR A 149 10.86 -8.72 -30.65
N ILE A 150 12.13 -9.16 -30.71
CA ILE A 150 12.91 -9.62 -29.55
C ILE A 150 14.19 -8.80 -29.46
N LEU A 151 14.42 -8.17 -28.32
CA LEU A 151 15.62 -7.40 -28.05
C LEU A 151 16.60 -8.21 -27.19
N LEU A 152 17.84 -8.37 -27.67
CA LEU A 152 18.90 -9.09 -26.99
C LEU A 152 19.98 -8.11 -26.54
N LEU A 153 20.29 -8.11 -25.24
CA LEU A 153 21.45 -7.40 -24.68
C LEU A 153 22.58 -8.40 -24.41
N LEU A 154 23.74 -8.16 -25.01
CA LEU A 154 24.90 -9.05 -24.92
C LEU A 154 25.86 -8.66 -23.79
N THR A 155 26.78 -9.57 -23.43
CA THR A 155 27.77 -9.36 -22.35
C THR A 155 28.75 -8.23 -22.60
N ASP A 156 29.00 -7.87 -23.85
CA ASP A 156 29.85 -6.74 -24.25
C ASP A 156 29.09 -5.39 -24.22
N GLY A 157 27.78 -5.42 -23.91
CA GLY A 157 26.91 -4.25 -23.86
C GLY A 157 26.37 -3.80 -25.22
N SER A 158 26.61 -4.57 -26.28
CA SER A 158 25.94 -4.40 -27.58
C SER A 158 24.52 -4.98 -27.55
N VAL A 159 23.68 -4.50 -28.46
CA VAL A 159 22.29 -4.94 -28.59
C VAL A 159 22.07 -5.54 -29.98
N ARG A 160 21.34 -6.65 -30.05
CA ARG A 160 20.84 -7.24 -31.31
C ARG A 160 19.32 -7.31 -31.28
N LEU A 161 18.67 -7.13 -32.42
CA LEU A 161 17.22 -7.26 -32.55
C LEU A 161 16.90 -8.47 -33.41
N LEU A 162 16.03 -9.36 -32.94
CA LEU A 162 15.38 -10.34 -33.79
C LEU A 162 14.01 -9.80 -34.20
N MET A 163 13.74 -9.77 -35.49
CA MET A 163 12.45 -9.35 -36.04
C MET A 163 11.76 -10.56 -36.66
N GLY A 164 10.54 -10.82 -36.21
CA GLY A 164 9.66 -11.78 -36.87
C GLY A 164 9.10 -11.21 -38.17
N ASP A 165 9.20 -12.00 -39.23
CA ASP A 165 8.44 -11.79 -40.46
C ASP A 165 7.07 -12.44 -40.33
N GLU A 166 5.98 -11.67 -40.46
CA GLU A 166 4.61 -12.20 -40.36
C GLU A 166 4.22 -13.08 -41.56
N GLU A 167 4.90 -12.95 -42.70
CA GLU A 167 4.63 -13.76 -43.88
C GLU A 167 5.23 -15.16 -43.75
N ASP A 168 6.52 -15.22 -43.41
CA ASP A 168 7.28 -16.48 -43.32
C ASP A 168 7.24 -17.11 -41.92
N MET A 169 6.83 -16.35 -40.90
CA MET A 169 6.77 -16.78 -39.50
C MET A 169 8.13 -17.22 -38.93
N GLU A 170 9.20 -16.65 -39.50
CA GLU A 170 10.60 -16.85 -39.12
C GLU A 170 11.19 -15.58 -38.51
N LEU A 171 12.30 -15.74 -37.78
CA LEU A 171 13.04 -14.64 -37.19
C LEU A 171 14.24 -14.26 -38.06
N SER A 172 14.39 -12.96 -38.30
CA SER A 172 15.56 -12.35 -38.93
C SER A 172 16.41 -11.62 -37.89
N VAL A 173 17.74 -11.64 -38.04
CA VAL A 173 18.67 -10.95 -37.15
C VAL A 173 19.00 -9.58 -37.72
N ILE A 174 18.83 -8.53 -36.93
CA ILE A 174 19.19 -7.15 -37.25
C ILE A 174 20.23 -6.68 -36.25
N ASP A 175 21.41 -6.33 -36.76
CA ASP A 175 22.47 -5.67 -36.01
C ASP A 175 22.37 -4.15 -36.17
N PRO A 176 21.94 -3.41 -35.12
CA PRO A 176 21.71 -1.97 -35.23
C PRO A 176 23.04 -1.19 -35.21
N GLU A 177 23.19 -0.25 -36.14
CA GLU A 177 24.30 0.72 -36.15
C GLU A 177 24.06 1.82 -35.09
N ILE A 178 24.49 1.55 -33.86
CA ILE A 178 24.36 2.49 -32.74
C ILE A 178 25.71 3.14 -32.45
N ASP A 179 25.73 4.47 -32.37
CA ASP A 179 26.91 5.20 -31.91
C ASP A 179 26.99 5.13 -30.37
N TYR A 180 27.84 4.23 -29.87
CA TYR A 180 28.10 4.05 -28.44
C TYR A 180 29.11 5.09 -27.88
N ALA A 181 29.67 5.98 -28.72
CA ALA A 181 30.67 6.98 -28.33
C ALA A 181 30.07 8.37 -28.04
N ASP A 182 28.75 8.53 -28.15
CA ASP A 182 28.02 9.81 -28.06
C ASP A 182 28.00 10.45 -26.63
N GLY A 183 28.90 10.01 -25.74
CA GLY A 183 29.11 10.52 -24.39
C GLY A 183 30.58 10.90 -24.16
N ILE A 184 30.93 12.16 -24.44
CA ILE A 184 32.20 12.84 -24.12
C ILE A 184 33.39 12.45 -25.02
N THR A 185 33.75 13.33 -25.95
CA THR A 185 35.11 13.35 -26.53
C THR A 185 36.08 13.85 -25.46
N ASP A 186 36.81 12.94 -24.81
CA ASP A 186 37.97 13.32 -24.02
C ASP A 186 39.03 13.94 -24.95
N THR A 187 39.35 15.22 -24.75
CA THR A 187 40.36 15.95 -25.52
C THR A 187 41.80 15.55 -25.17
N ASN A 188 42.00 14.46 -24.43
CA ASN A 188 43.33 13.96 -24.10
C ASN A 188 43.46 12.53 -24.62
N GLY A 189 44.27 12.36 -25.67
CA GLY A 189 44.59 11.07 -26.29
C GLY A 189 45.34 10.12 -25.35
N SER A 190 44.63 9.53 -24.40
CA SER A 190 45.05 8.35 -23.63
C SER A 190 44.17 7.18 -24.04
N ALA A 191 44.74 6.26 -24.80
CA ALA A 191 44.08 5.08 -25.35
C ALA A 191 43.83 4.00 -24.29
N ASP A 192 42.93 4.26 -23.34
CA ASP A 192 42.31 3.24 -22.48
C ASP A 192 40.78 3.27 -22.71
N THR A 193 40.37 2.79 -23.88
CA THR A 193 38.97 2.76 -24.33
C THR A 193 38.26 1.52 -23.81
N SER A 194 37.83 1.53 -22.55
CA SER A 194 36.77 0.61 -22.12
C SER A 194 35.46 1.06 -22.81
N LYS A 195 35.06 0.36 -23.87
CA LYS A 195 33.80 0.60 -24.60
C LYS A 195 32.63 0.76 -23.62
N HIS A 196 31.98 1.93 -23.58
CA HIS A 196 30.80 2.18 -22.76
C HIS A 196 29.55 1.53 -23.39
N GLY A 197 29.38 0.23 -23.16
CA GLY A 197 28.19 -0.52 -23.60
C GLY A 197 26.90 -0.11 -22.87
N SER A 198 25.75 -0.52 -23.41
CA SER A 198 24.44 -0.25 -22.80
C SER A 198 24.28 -0.99 -21.47
N SER A 199 23.78 -0.30 -20.45
CA SER A 199 23.56 -0.84 -19.11
C SER A 199 22.29 -1.67 -19.00
N SER A 200 21.22 -1.26 -19.68
CA SER A 200 19.90 -1.90 -19.71
C SER A 200 19.13 -1.44 -20.94
N ALA A 201 18.17 -2.24 -21.41
CA ALA A 201 17.34 -1.93 -22.55
C ALA A 201 15.93 -2.52 -22.40
N CYS A 202 14.93 -1.91 -23.05
CA CYS A 202 13.54 -2.38 -23.04
C CYS A 202 12.81 -2.04 -24.35
N LEU A 203 11.78 -2.82 -24.68
CA LEU A 203 10.84 -2.62 -25.76
C LEU A 203 9.52 -2.07 -25.21
N PHE A 204 8.90 -1.13 -25.94
CA PHE A 204 7.60 -0.60 -25.55
C PHE A 204 6.83 -0.01 -26.73
N TYR A 205 5.51 0.05 -26.59
CA TYR A 205 4.64 0.78 -27.51
C TYR A 205 4.48 2.24 -27.05
N ASP A 206 4.55 3.19 -27.97
CA ASP A 206 4.29 4.61 -27.66
C ASP A 206 2.78 4.87 -27.52
N TRP A 207 2.17 4.39 -26.44
CA TRP A 207 0.74 4.57 -26.16
C TRP A 207 0.34 6.04 -26.01
N ALA A 208 1.26 6.92 -25.63
CA ALA A 208 0.98 8.35 -25.49
C ALA A 208 1.13 9.13 -26.81
N GLY A 209 1.82 8.57 -27.81
CA GLY A 209 2.20 9.29 -29.02
C GLY A 209 3.28 10.35 -28.79
N MET A 210 4.08 10.21 -27.72
CA MET A 210 5.08 11.18 -27.28
C MET A 210 6.28 11.31 -28.24
N PHE A 211 6.55 10.28 -29.04
CA PHE A 211 7.74 10.18 -29.90
C PHE A 211 7.43 10.26 -31.40
N ARG A 212 6.26 10.80 -31.77
CA ARG A 212 5.87 11.04 -33.17
C ARG A 212 6.76 12.11 -33.83
N GLU A 213 6.82 12.08 -35.16
CA GLU A 213 7.53 13.10 -35.94
C GLU A 213 6.95 14.50 -35.67
N ASN A 214 7.82 15.48 -35.43
CA ASN A 214 7.46 16.85 -35.05
C ASN A 214 6.69 17.00 -33.73
N ALA A 215 6.67 15.99 -32.85
CA ALA A 215 6.03 16.10 -31.54
C ALA A 215 6.66 17.19 -30.65
N TRP A 216 7.96 17.47 -30.83
CA TRP A 216 8.73 18.37 -29.95
C TRP A 216 9.14 19.71 -30.57
N ALA A 217 8.86 19.94 -31.86
CA ALA A 217 9.25 21.18 -32.54
C ALA A 217 8.65 22.41 -31.86
N GLN A 218 9.51 23.29 -31.32
CA GLN A 218 9.12 24.63 -30.88
C GLN A 218 8.97 25.54 -32.11
N ASP A 219 7.88 26.31 -32.18
CA ASP A 219 7.76 27.41 -33.14
C ASP A 219 8.83 28.46 -32.79
N GLU A 220 9.88 28.58 -33.62
CA GLU A 220 11.04 29.49 -33.46
C GLU A 220 10.69 31.02 -33.45
N ARG A 221 9.43 31.41 -33.21
CA ARG A 221 8.98 32.81 -33.27
C ARG A 221 8.90 33.53 -31.93
N GLU A 222 8.93 32.84 -30.79
CA GLU A 222 8.81 33.51 -29.48
C GLU A 222 10.11 34.19 -29.00
N GLU A 223 11.30 33.81 -29.48
CA GLU A 223 12.55 34.52 -29.11
C GLU A 223 12.86 35.77 -29.96
N ARG A 224 12.08 36.06 -31.03
CA ARG A 224 12.36 37.22 -31.91
C ARG A 224 11.65 38.53 -31.51
N HIS A 225 10.84 38.55 -30.45
CA HIS A 225 10.10 39.75 -30.04
C HIS A 225 10.64 40.51 -28.82
N GLU A 226 11.78 40.13 -28.25
CA GLU A 226 12.42 40.87 -27.14
C GLU A 226 13.68 41.67 -27.52
N SER A 227 13.94 41.90 -28.80
CA SER A 227 15.13 42.68 -29.20
C SER A 227 14.88 43.70 -30.31
N ALA A 228 13.88 44.57 -30.15
CA ALA A 228 13.89 45.90 -30.80
C ALA A 228 12.78 46.82 -30.26
N THR A 229 13.00 47.48 -29.12
CA THR A 229 12.46 48.84 -28.97
C THR A 229 13.42 49.71 -28.18
N GLN A 230 14.08 50.61 -28.91
CA GLN A 230 14.86 51.71 -28.36
C GLN A 230 13.95 52.73 -27.68
N ARG A 231 14.50 53.35 -26.64
CA ARG A 231 14.02 54.53 -25.90
C ARG A 231 13.18 55.51 -26.73
N ALA A 232 11.97 55.78 -26.26
CA ALA A 232 11.36 57.12 -26.30
C ALA A 232 10.55 57.34 -25.01
N LYS A 233 10.85 58.44 -24.32
CA LYS A 233 10.10 58.95 -23.16
C LYS A 233 8.73 59.46 -23.61
N SER A 234 7.68 59.12 -22.89
CA SER A 234 6.63 60.07 -22.51
C SER A 234 5.83 59.54 -21.32
N THR A 235 5.59 60.45 -20.39
CA THR A 235 4.76 60.37 -19.18
C THR A 235 3.29 60.11 -19.51
N ASN A 236 2.61 59.26 -18.73
CA ASN A 236 1.46 59.68 -17.93
C ASN A 236 0.90 58.51 -17.11
N ASP A 237 0.29 58.92 -16.01
CA ASP A 237 -0.20 58.20 -14.84
C ASP A 237 -1.37 57.23 -15.11
N ASP A 238 -1.50 56.30 -14.15
CA ASP A 238 -2.73 55.75 -13.56
C ASP A 238 -3.90 55.35 -14.49
N ASP A 239 -4.13 54.03 -14.61
CA ASP A 239 -5.44 53.37 -14.47
C ASP A 239 -5.36 51.93 -15.03
N ASP A 240 -5.07 50.94 -14.18
CA ASP A 240 -5.25 49.52 -14.52
C ASP A 240 -5.76 48.74 -13.30
N MET A 241 -7.01 48.99 -12.92
CA MET A 241 -7.74 48.24 -11.89
C MET A 241 -9.20 47.94 -12.30
N ASP A 242 -9.48 47.77 -13.61
CA ASP A 242 -10.83 47.46 -14.10
C ASP A 242 -10.92 46.32 -15.15
N ALA A 243 -9.83 45.63 -15.48
CA ALA A 243 -9.85 44.56 -16.50
C ALA A 243 -10.28 43.17 -15.99
N LEU A 244 -10.66 43.02 -14.72
CA LEU A 244 -10.94 41.71 -14.10
C LEU A 244 -12.43 41.29 -14.08
N TYR A 245 -13.35 42.10 -14.61
CA TYR A 245 -14.80 41.82 -14.49
C TYR A 245 -15.67 42.02 -15.75
N SER A 246 -15.15 41.87 -16.97
CA SER A 246 -16.02 41.88 -18.17
C SER A 246 -16.19 40.48 -18.77
N SER A 247 -17.21 39.76 -18.30
CA SER A 247 -17.78 38.59 -18.97
C SER A 247 -18.94 39.01 -19.88
N LYS A 248 -18.79 38.88 -21.21
CA LYS A 248 -19.92 38.78 -22.15
C LYS A 248 -19.47 38.15 -23.48
N PRO A 249 -20.20 37.15 -24.01
CA PRO A 249 -19.89 36.50 -25.27
C PRO A 249 -20.48 37.28 -26.45
N SER A 250 -19.82 37.25 -27.61
CA SER A 250 -20.39 37.70 -28.87
C SER A 250 -20.53 36.52 -29.84
N PRO A 251 -21.68 36.38 -30.54
CA PRO A 251 -21.83 35.41 -31.61
C PRO A 251 -21.60 36.10 -32.96
N LYS A 252 -20.97 35.41 -33.91
CA LYS A 252 -21.22 35.61 -35.35
C LYS A 252 -20.71 34.42 -36.16
N VAL A 253 -21.68 33.74 -36.77
CA VAL A 253 -21.52 32.74 -37.83
C VAL A 253 -21.21 33.48 -39.13
N ALA A 254 -20.21 32.99 -39.88
CA ALA A 254 -20.10 33.23 -41.31
C ALA A 254 -19.64 31.93 -41.98
N SER A 255 -20.47 31.48 -42.91
CA SER A 255 -20.34 30.26 -43.71
C SER A 255 -19.37 30.46 -44.88
N THR A 256 -18.40 29.56 -45.03
CA THR A 256 -17.84 29.23 -46.36
C THR A 256 -17.41 27.76 -46.38
N SER A 257 -17.97 27.04 -47.35
CA SER A 257 -17.75 25.64 -47.67
C SER A 257 -16.38 25.39 -48.29
N ALA A 258 -15.58 24.53 -47.67
CA ALA A 258 -14.50 23.80 -48.34
C ALA A 258 -14.31 22.44 -47.66
N VAL A 259 -14.57 21.38 -48.42
CA VAL A 259 -14.44 19.98 -48.00
C VAL A 259 -12.96 19.67 -47.75
N LYS A 260 -12.60 19.39 -46.49
CA LYS A 260 -11.36 18.67 -46.11
C LYS A 260 -11.71 17.63 -45.05
N LYS A 261 -11.12 16.44 -45.22
CA LYS A 261 -11.31 15.22 -44.40
C LYS A 261 -11.15 15.53 -42.89
N PRO A 262 -11.90 14.85 -42.00
CA PRO A 262 -11.88 15.17 -40.57
C PRO A 262 -10.56 14.70 -39.95
N SER A 263 -9.73 15.64 -39.51
CA SER A 263 -8.74 15.40 -38.47
C SER A 263 -9.48 15.31 -37.14
N GLN A 264 -9.32 14.21 -36.40
CA GLN A 264 -9.97 13.96 -35.12
C GLN A 264 -9.63 15.06 -34.11
N ALA A 265 -10.56 15.99 -33.87
CA ALA A 265 -10.52 16.86 -32.71
C ALA A 265 -10.91 16.03 -31.47
N THR A 266 -10.11 16.10 -30.41
CA THR A 266 -10.44 15.48 -29.11
C THR A 266 -11.75 16.09 -28.59
N PRO A 267 -12.79 15.29 -28.30
CA PRO A 267 -14.05 15.81 -27.79
C PRO A 267 -13.82 16.49 -26.44
N ARG A 268 -14.26 17.74 -26.31
CA ARG A 268 -14.33 18.43 -25.03
C ARG A 268 -15.59 17.95 -24.31
N ASN A 269 -15.46 17.59 -23.03
CA ASN A 269 -16.60 17.28 -22.19
C ASN A 269 -17.48 18.53 -21.99
N ALA A 270 -18.75 18.34 -21.62
CA ALA A 270 -19.69 19.45 -21.38
C ALA A 270 -19.17 20.50 -20.38
N ASP A 271 -18.33 20.06 -19.42
CA ASP A 271 -17.70 20.91 -18.40
C ASP A 271 -16.42 21.62 -18.88
N GLY A 272 -16.07 21.49 -20.16
CA GLY A 272 -14.85 22.06 -20.74
C GLY A 272 -13.56 21.26 -20.48
N SER A 273 -13.63 20.12 -19.79
CA SER A 273 -12.48 19.24 -19.56
C SER A 273 -12.09 18.45 -20.82
N VAL A 274 -10.78 18.24 -21.02
CA VAL A 274 -10.23 17.47 -22.16
C VAL A 274 -9.72 16.13 -21.63
N SER A 275 -10.40 15.04 -21.96
CA SER A 275 -9.91 13.69 -21.74
C SER A 275 -9.06 13.25 -22.93
N ILE A 276 -7.77 13.03 -22.72
CA ILE A 276 -6.86 12.55 -23.78
C ILE A 276 -6.72 11.02 -23.63
N PRO A 277 -7.34 10.21 -24.50
CA PRO A 277 -7.22 8.76 -24.45
C PRO A 277 -5.82 8.31 -24.89
N LEU A 278 -5.30 7.24 -24.28
CA LEU A 278 -4.14 6.53 -24.81
C LEU A 278 -4.49 5.83 -26.13
N LEU A 279 -3.48 5.73 -27.00
CA LEU A 279 -3.54 4.98 -28.24
C LEU A 279 -3.73 3.49 -27.96
N LYS A 280 -4.43 2.81 -28.87
CA LYS A 280 -4.54 1.34 -28.90
C LYS A 280 -3.20 0.76 -29.33
N GLN A 281 -2.91 -0.49 -28.95
CA GLN A 281 -1.64 -1.13 -29.31
C GLN A 281 -1.39 -1.11 -30.83
N LYS A 282 -2.44 -1.37 -31.64
CA LYS A 282 -2.38 -1.33 -33.11
C LYS A 282 -2.03 0.03 -33.72
N ASP A 283 -2.32 1.12 -33.00
CA ASP A 283 -2.10 2.50 -33.48
C ASP A 283 -0.82 3.11 -32.88
N ALA A 284 -0.20 2.42 -31.91
CA ALA A 284 1.02 2.83 -31.23
C ALA A 284 2.24 2.26 -31.95
N LYS A 285 3.27 3.10 -32.13
CA LYS A 285 4.53 2.65 -32.75
C LYS A 285 5.40 1.93 -31.73
N MET A 286 6.10 0.88 -32.18
CA MET A 286 7.10 0.18 -31.38
C MET A 286 8.39 0.97 -31.28
N MET A 287 8.91 1.03 -30.06
CA MET A 287 10.10 1.80 -29.69
C MET A 287 11.02 0.93 -28.82
N CYS A 288 12.30 1.29 -28.82
CA CYS A 288 13.33 0.69 -27.98
C CYS A 288 13.94 1.78 -27.08
N GLY A 289 13.97 1.55 -25.77
CA GLY A 289 14.66 2.41 -24.80
C GLY A 289 15.97 1.77 -24.35
N MET A 290 17.08 2.50 -24.44
CA MET A 290 18.41 2.03 -24.07
C MET A 290 19.08 3.00 -23.09
N CYS A 291 19.54 2.47 -21.96
CA CYS A 291 20.26 3.24 -20.93
C CYS A 291 21.77 3.05 -21.09
N PHE A 292 22.53 4.12 -21.30
CA PHE A 292 23.98 4.06 -21.42
C PHE A 292 24.68 4.17 -20.05
N GLY A 293 25.97 3.80 -20.02
CA GLY A 293 26.78 3.84 -18.79
C GLY A 293 26.96 5.25 -18.19
N ASP A 294 26.77 6.29 -19.00
CA ASP A 294 26.72 7.69 -18.55
C ASP A 294 25.45 8.02 -17.75
N GLY A 295 24.45 7.13 -17.74
CA GLY A 295 23.16 7.35 -17.10
C GLY A 295 22.18 8.18 -17.91
N SER A 296 22.37 8.28 -19.23
CA SER A 296 21.38 8.80 -20.18
C SER A 296 20.49 7.68 -20.72
N LEU A 297 19.23 8.01 -21.04
CA LEU A 297 18.28 7.14 -21.73
C LEU A 297 18.06 7.64 -23.15
N HIS A 298 18.36 6.81 -24.14
CA HIS A 298 18.05 7.07 -25.54
C HIS A 298 16.88 6.22 -25.99
N VAL A 299 15.96 6.82 -26.74
CA VAL A 299 14.80 6.15 -27.32
C VAL A 299 14.96 6.09 -28.83
N PHE A 300 14.80 4.91 -29.40
CA PHE A 300 14.91 4.62 -30.83
C PHE A 300 13.56 4.12 -31.37
N SER A 301 13.20 4.48 -32.61
CA SER A 301 12.08 3.86 -33.31
C SER A 301 12.48 2.51 -33.89
N LEU A 302 11.56 1.55 -33.90
CA LEU A 302 11.73 0.29 -34.59
C LEU A 302 10.90 0.26 -35.89
N PRO A 303 11.40 -0.38 -36.96
CA PRO A 303 12.65 -1.15 -37.03
C PRO A 303 13.89 -0.36 -37.46
N ASP A 304 13.74 0.92 -37.79
CA ASP A 304 14.78 1.74 -38.43
C ASP A 304 15.88 2.25 -37.48
N PHE A 305 15.78 1.97 -36.17
CA PHE A 305 16.68 2.41 -35.11
C PHE A 305 17.00 3.92 -35.14
N LYS A 306 16.07 4.76 -35.63
CA LYS A 306 16.26 6.21 -35.62
C LYS A 306 16.08 6.76 -34.21
N LYS A 307 17.02 7.60 -33.77
CA LYS A 307 16.97 8.26 -32.45
C LYS A 307 15.77 9.23 -32.39
N ARG A 308 14.84 9.00 -31.45
CA ARG A 308 13.58 9.76 -31.25
C ARG A 308 13.52 10.51 -29.91
N GLY A 309 14.39 10.19 -28.96
CA GLY A 309 14.47 10.93 -27.70
C GLY A 309 15.80 10.72 -26.99
N VAL A 310 16.27 11.75 -26.29
CA VAL A 310 17.45 11.69 -25.41
C VAL A 310 17.09 12.31 -24.07
N PHE A 311 17.22 11.54 -23.01
CA PHE A 311 16.93 11.97 -21.63
C PHE A 311 18.21 11.87 -20.79
N PRO A 312 18.93 12.97 -20.58
CA PRO A 312 20.14 12.96 -19.76
C PRO A 312 19.83 12.88 -18.26
N TYR A 313 20.83 12.45 -17.48
CA TYR A 313 20.83 12.44 -16.02
C TYR A 313 19.74 11.57 -15.35
N LEU A 314 19.30 10.49 -15.99
CA LEU A 314 18.28 9.60 -15.43
C LEU A 314 18.70 9.03 -14.06
N THR A 315 19.99 8.72 -13.90
CA THR A 315 20.59 8.22 -12.64
C THR A 315 20.58 9.21 -11.49
N PHE A 316 20.25 10.50 -11.72
CA PHE A 316 20.11 11.52 -10.68
C PHE A 316 18.66 11.68 -10.18
N ALA A 317 17.71 10.96 -10.78
CA ALA A 317 16.29 11.00 -10.44
C ALA A 317 15.63 12.41 -10.52
N PRO A 318 15.75 13.12 -11.66
CA PRO A 318 15.12 14.45 -11.85
C PRO A 318 13.59 14.40 -11.68
N GLN A 319 12.97 15.54 -11.32
CA GLN A 319 11.51 15.63 -11.19
C GLN A 319 10.77 15.51 -12.51
N SER A 320 11.29 16.14 -13.56
CA SER A 320 10.75 16.05 -14.91
C SER A 320 11.89 15.74 -15.86
N LEU A 321 11.67 14.79 -16.75
CA LEU A 321 12.61 14.50 -17.82
C LEU A 321 12.41 15.50 -18.96
N VAL A 322 13.51 15.93 -19.55
CA VAL A 322 13.55 16.86 -20.68
C VAL A 322 14.16 16.13 -21.87
N ASN A 323 13.46 16.13 -22.99
CA ASN A 323 13.98 15.56 -24.23
C ASN A 323 14.97 16.54 -24.86
N THR A 324 16.23 16.13 -25.04
CA THR A 324 17.32 16.98 -25.57
C THR A 324 17.70 16.64 -27.01
N LEU A 325 16.88 15.85 -27.72
CA LEU A 325 17.18 15.37 -29.08
C LEU A 325 17.53 16.50 -30.06
N GLU A 326 16.79 17.61 -30.06
CA GLU A 326 17.02 18.74 -30.97
C GLU A 326 18.41 19.35 -30.75
N HIS A 327 18.89 19.42 -29.52
CA HIS A 327 20.24 19.89 -29.21
C HIS A 327 21.33 18.95 -29.74
N TYR A 328 21.12 17.63 -29.69
CA TYR A 328 22.09 16.66 -30.25
C TYR A 328 22.19 16.76 -31.77
N GLN A 329 21.08 16.99 -32.46
CA GLN A 329 21.06 17.13 -33.93
C GLN A 329 21.67 18.47 -34.38
N VAL A 330 21.44 19.55 -33.64
CA VAL A 330 21.91 20.91 -34.00
C VAL A 330 23.36 21.18 -33.52
N SER A 331 23.82 20.55 -32.43
CA SER A 331 25.20 20.67 -31.88
C SER A 331 26.29 20.37 -32.92
N LYS A 332 26.03 19.48 -33.89
CA LYS A 332 26.93 19.23 -35.03
C LYS A 332 27.11 20.43 -35.97
N THR A 333 26.28 21.47 -35.86
CA THR A 333 26.23 22.61 -36.80
C THR A 333 26.28 24.00 -36.15
N LYS A 334 25.85 24.20 -34.89
CA LYS A 334 25.92 25.49 -34.16
C LYS A 334 26.03 25.32 -32.63
N THR A 335 26.60 26.32 -31.96
CA THR A 335 26.63 26.46 -30.48
C THR A 335 25.25 26.87 -29.95
N VAL A 336 24.47 25.90 -29.47
CA VAL A 336 23.14 26.12 -28.86
C VAL A 336 23.23 26.01 -27.33
N LYS A 337 22.48 26.84 -26.60
CA LYS A 337 22.35 26.73 -25.13
C LYS A 337 21.77 25.35 -24.77
N PHE A 338 22.50 24.54 -24.00
CA PHE A 338 22.11 23.18 -23.61
C PHE A 338 20.91 23.21 -22.65
N SER A 339 19.72 22.79 -23.10
CA SER A 339 18.57 22.55 -22.23
C SER A 339 18.74 21.20 -21.54
N ALA A 340 18.93 21.21 -20.23
CA ALA A 340 19.03 20.00 -19.42
C ALA A 340 18.15 20.13 -18.18
N PRO A 341 17.76 19.01 -17.54
CA PRO A 341 17.07 19.06 -16.26
C PRO A 341 17.84 19.91 -15.24
N VAL A 342 17.12 20.80 -14.56
CA VAL A 342 17.67 21.55 -13.42
C VAL A 342 17.72 20.60 -12.22
N LEU A 343 18.92 20.33 -11.72
CA LEU A 343 19.19 19.45 -10.60
C LEU A 343 19.72 20.24 -9.40
N GLY A 344 19.39 19.81 -8.19
CA GLY A 344 19.76 20.48 -6.93
C GLY A 344 18.88 21.67 -6.58
N LEU A 345 19.14 22.25 -5.41
CA LEU A 345 18.30 23.33 -4.85
C LEU A 345 18.72 24.73 -5.33
N ASN A 346 19.98 24.89 -5.72
CA ASN A 346 20.59 26.19 -6.02
C ASN A 346 20.82 26.45 -7.52
N ALA A 347 20.40 25.54 -8.40
CA ALA A 347 20.62 25.69 -9.83
C ALA A 347 19.58 26.64 -10.44
N SER A 348 19.99 27.85 -10.82
CA SER A 348 19.15 28.82 -11.54
C SER A 348 19.05 28.53 -13.04
N SER A 349 19.95 27.71 -13.60
CA SER A 349 20.00 27.35 -15.02
C SER A 349 20.66 25.98 -15.24
N SER A 350 20.31 25.30 -16.34
CA SER A 350 20.85 23.99 -16.74
C SER A 350 22.37 23.99 -16.92
N SER A 351 22.97 25.11 -17.32
CA SER A 351 24.41 25.26 -17.56
C SER A 351 25.27 25.22 -16.28
N ALA A 352 24.70 25.51 -15.10
CA ALA A 352 25.42 25.41 -13.84
C ALA A 352 25.72 23.95 -13.43
N ASN A 353 25.00 23.00 -14.04
CA ASN A 353 25.07 21.58 -13.71
C ASN A 353 26.23 20.87 -14.43
N ASP A 354 26.61 21.33 -15.62
CA ASP A 354 27.52 20.60 -16.52
C ASP A 354 28.94 20.43 -15.94
N GLY A 355 29.46 21.43 -15.21
CA GLY A 355 30.78 21.36 -14.56
C GLY A 355 30.82 20.52 -13.26
N ARG A 356 29.68 20.41 -12.56
CA ARG A 356 29.57 19.69 -11.27
C ARG A 356 29.24 18.21 -11.47
N ILE A 357 28.50 17.89 -12.51
CA ILE A 357 27.95 16.55 -12.75
C ILE A 357 28.94 15.64 -13.50
N LYS A 358 29.79 16.17 -14.39
CA LYS A 358 30.82 15.41 -15.13
C LYS A 358 31.78 14.62 -14.23
N LYS A 359 32.11 15.11 -13.03
CA LYS A 359 32.92 14.38 -12.03
C LYS A 359 32.14 13.32 -11.23
N SER A 360 30.80 13.31 -11.33
CA SER A 360 29.91 12.52 -10.47
C SER A 360 29.21 11.35 -11.19
N HIS A 361 29.21 11.32 -12.52
CA HIS A 361 28.71 10.18 -13.30
C HIS A 361 29.46 8.89 -12.98
N THR A 362 30.75 8.99 -12.63
CA THR A 362 31.59 7.85 -12.18
C THR A 362 31.25 7.35 -10.76
N ILE A 363 30.43 8.09 -10.00
CA ILE A 363 30.18 7.84 -8.55
C ILE A 363 28.76 7.32 -8.29
N ASN A 364 27.82 7.48 -9.22
CA ASN A 364 26.43 7.08 -9.02
C ASN A 364 26.15 5.65 -9.52
N SER A 365 25.13 5.01 -8.94
CA SER A 365 24.75 3.65 -9.28
C SER A 365 24.13 3.56 -10.68
N PRO A 366 24.55 2.61 -11.53
CA PRO A 366 24.00 2.44 -12.87
C PRO A 366 22.55 1.93 -12.81
N VAL A 367 21.84 2.09 -13.93
CA VAL A 367 20.51 1.51 -14.13
C VAL A 367 20.66 0.00 -14.28
N ALA A 368 20.02 -0.75 -13.37
CA ALA A 368 20.06 -2.20 -13.35
C ALA A 368 18.97 -2.82 -14.22
N ASP A 369 17.77 -2.22 -14.24
CA ASP A 369 16.61 -2.67 -15.00
C ASP A 369 15.70 -1.48 -15.35
N ILE A 370 15.04 -1.50 -16.51
CA ILE A 370 14.14 -0.43 -16.98
C ILE A 370 12.95 -1.03 -17.72
N VAL A 371 11.76 -0.48 -17.49
CA VAL A 371 10.52 -0.92 -18.11
C VAL A 371 9.65 0.29 -18.44
N ILE A 372 9.09 0.35 -19.65
CA ILE A 372 8.06 1.31 -20.03
C ILE A 372 6.78 0.54 -20.37
N HIS A 373 5.71 0.77 -19.62
CA HIS A 373 4.50 -0.01 -19.72
C HIS A 373 3.21 0.78 -19.55
N ARG A 374 2.11 0.23 -20.07
CA ARG A 374 0.75 0.72 -19.86
C ARG A 374 0.22 0.21 -18.52
N MET A 375 -0.05 1.11 -17.59
CA MET A 375 -0.60 0.81 -16.27
C MET A 375 -2.10 1.12 -16.24
N GLY A 376 -2.92 0.21 -15.73
CA GLY A 376 -4.37 0.39 -15.56
C GLY A 376 -5.19 -0.74 -16.19
N PRO A 377 -6.48 -0.54 -16.51
CA PRO A 377 -7.32 -1.59 -17.09
C PRO A 377 -6.76 -2.10 -18.42
N SER A 378 -6.72 -3.42 -18.61
CA SER A 378 -6.22 -4.04 -19.85
C SER A 378 -7.04 -3.61 -21.08
N GLU A 379 -6.42 -3.69 -22.26
CA GLU A 379 -7.08 -3.29 -23.51
C GLU A 379 -8.31 -4.18 -23.75
N GLY A 380 -9.43 -3.59 -24.17
CA GLY A 380 -10.72 -4.28 -24.30
C GLY A 380 -11.68 -4.10 -23.11
N GLN A 381 -11.19 -3.62 -21.96
CA GLN A 381 -12.04 -3.26 -20.82
C GLN A 381 -12.69 -1.88 -20.96
N HIS A 382 -13.81 -1.66 -20.28
CA HIS A 382 -14.54 -0.38 -20.32
C HIS A 382 -13.65 0.79 -19.83
N ASN A 383 -13.64 1.90 -20.57
CA ASN A 383 -12.83 3.10 -20.28
C ASN A 383 -11.30 2.89 -20.17
N ALA A 384 -10.77 1.75 -20.64
CA ALA A 384 -9.36 1.41 -20.49
C ALA A 384 -8.41 2.47 -21.10
N GLN A 385 -8.78 3.12 -22.22
CA GLN A 385 -7.96 4.15 -22.84
C GLN A 385 -7.87 5.45 -22.02
N TYR A 386 -8.88 5.74 -21.20
CA TYR A 386 -8.95 6.96 -20.39
C TYR A 386 -8.34 6.78 -19.01
N LEU A 387 -8.50 5.58 -18.44
CA LEU A 387 -8.01 5.23 -17.11
C LEU A 387 -6.59 4.69 -17.10
N SER A 388 -6.01 4.33 -18.25
CA SER A 388 -4.62 3.89 -18.30
C SER A 388 -3.64 5.04 -18.48
N ARG A 389 -2.42 4.86 -17.97
CA ARG A 389 -1.29 5.77 -18.20
C ARG A 389 -0.05 5.00 -18.66
N MET A 390 0.76 5.65 -19.48
CA MET A 390 2.09 5.16 -19.83
C MET A 390 3.07 5.54 -18.72
N VAL A 391 3.74 4.55 -18.15
CA VAL A 391 4.62 4.70 -16.98
C VAL A 391 5.97 4.08 -17.28
N MET A 392 7.03 4.78 -16.89
CA MET A 392 8.41 4.30 -16.93
C MET A 392 8.90 3.98 -15.52
N LEU A 393 9.41 2.77 -15.34
CA LEU A 393 9.99 2.25 -14.11
C LEU A 393 11.49 2.07 -14.30
N VAL A 394 12.29 2.62 -13.39
CA VAL A 394 13.75 2.58 -13.45
C VAL A 394 14.28 2.02 -12.14
N PHE A 395 14.90 0.84 -12.19
CA PHE A 395 15.53 0.22 -11.03
C PHE A 395 17.03 0.47 -11.06
N LEU A 396 17.55 1.10 -10.01
CA LEU A 396 18.96 1.43 -9.85
C LEU A 396 19.68 0.37 -9.03
N ALA A 397 20.98 0.17 -9.30
CA ALA A 397 21.78 -0.85 -8.59
C ALA A 397 21.94 -0.61 -7.08
N ASN A 398 21.62 0.60 -6.57
CA ASN A 398 21.53 0.90 -5.14
C ASN A 398 20.26 0.35 -4.45
N GLY A 399 19.32 -0.21 -5.21
CA GLY A 399 18.04 -0.74 -4.73
C GLY A 399 16.87 0.23 -4.81
N ASP A 400 17.06 1.43 -5.37
CA ASP A 400 15.97 2.40 -5.56
C ASP A 400 15.16 2.08 -6.82
N LEU A 401 13.83 2.14 -6.70
CA LEU A 401 12.90 2.04 -7.81
C LEU A 401 12.26 3.40 -8.06
N LEU A 402 12.54 3.99 -9.22
CA LEU A 402 11.96 5.26 -9.65
C LEU A 402 10.77 5.00 -10.56
N MET A 403 9.73 5.83 -10.44
CA MET A 403 8.53 5.77 -11.26
C MET A 403 8.28 7.13 -11.91
N TYR A 404 8.10 7.14 -13.22
CA TYR A 404 7.75 8.32 -14.01
C TYR A 404 6.44 8.06 -14.78
N SER A 405 5.50 8.99 -14.71
CA SER A 405 4.24 8.94 -15.46
C SER A 405 4.29 9.91 -16.62
N ALA A 406 3.77 9.51 -17.79
CA ALA A 406 3.61 10.39 -18.93
C ALA A 406 2.42 11.33 -18.72
N THR A 407 2.72 12.62 -18.53
CA THR A 407 1.71 13.67 -18.32
C THR A 407 1.70 14.63 -19.51
N PRO A 408 0.51 15.11 -19.95
CA PRO A 408 0.42 16.12 -20.99
C PRO A 408 0.86 17.49 -20.46
N LYS A 409 1.62 18.26 -21.24
CA LYS A 409 1.94 19.66 -20.95
C LYS A 409 0.73 20.53 -21.27
N PHE A 410 0.10 21.12 -20.25
CA PHE A 410 -1.07 21.98 -20.43
C PHE A 410 -0.82 23.20 -21.34
N GLU A 411 0.40 23.75 -21.34
CA GLU A 411 0.80 24.87 -22.22
C GLU A 411 0.75 24.50 -23.72
N SER A 412 0.88 23.21 -24.06
CA SER A 412 0.90 22.72 -25.45
C SER A 412 -0.48 22.50 -26.08
N LEU A 413 -1.58 22.75 -25.34
CA LEU A 413 -2.95 22.60 -25.84
C LEU A 413 -3.40 23.76 -26.76
N LYS A 414 -2.51 24.70 -27.09
CA LYS A 414 -2.76 25.72 -28.12
C LYS A 414 -2.71 25.05 -29.52
N PRO A 415 -3.65 25.36 -30.43
CA PRO A 415 -3.64 24.78 -31.78
C PRO A 415 -2.35 25.17 -32.51
N ARG A 416 -1.63 24.16 -33.02
CA ARG A 416 -0.46 24.39 -33.88
C ARG A 416 -0.90 25.00 -35.22
N THR A 417 0.04 25.63 -35.93
CA THR A 417 -0.17 26.27 -37.24
C THR A 417 -0.82 25.35 -38.30
N ASN A 418 -0.72 24.02 -38.12
CA ASN A 418 -1.34 23.00 -38.98
C ASN A 418 -2.79 22.61 -38.61
N GLY A 419 -3.39 23.20 -37.56
CA GLY A 419 -4.74 22.88 -37.11
C GLY A 419 -4.87 21.58 -36.28
N GLU A 420 -3.80 20.80 -36.13
CA GLU A 420 -3.77 19.64 -35.22
C GLU A 420 -3.47 20.07 -33.77
N VAL A 421 -4.36 19.68 -32.85
CA VAL A 421 -4.16 19.80 -31.39
C VAL A 421 -3.60 18.47 -30.89
N ALA A 422 -2.30 18.24 -31.07
CA ALA A 422 -1.62 17.08 -30.52
C ALA A 422 -1.01 17.44 -29.14
N PRO A 423 -1.44 16.82 -28.04
CA PRO A 423 -0.87 17.10 -26.73
C PRO A 423 0.58 16.59 -26.65
N VAL A 424 1.49 17.45 -26.19
CA VAL A 424 2.89 17.06 -25.96
C VAL A 424 3.01 16.45 -24.58
N TYR A 425 3.47 15.20 -24.52
CA TYR A 425 3.70 14.49 -23.26
C TYR A 425 5.13 14.70 -22.75
N HIS A 426 5.31 14.60 -21.45
CA HIS A 426 6.61 14.49 -20.81
C HIS A 426 6.52 13.53 -19.63
N PHE A 427 7.66 12.95 -19.25
CA PHE A 427 7.75 12.10 -18.07
C PHE A 427 7.96 12.95 -16.82
N VAL A 428 7.06 12.81 -15.86
CA VAL A 428 7.15 13.42 -14.52
C VAL A 428 7.28 12.32 -13.48
N ARG A 429 8.22 12.51 -12.55
CA ARG A 429 8.46 11.59 -11.44
C ARG A 429 7.22 11.55 -10.56
N VAL A 430 6.72 10.36 -10.30
CA VAL A 430 5.62 10.15 -9.36
C VAL A 430 6.21 10.15 -7.96
N GLY A 431 5.74 11.06 -7.11
CA GLY A 431 6.13 11.11 -5.71
C GLY A 431 5.65 9.85 -4.98
N THR A 432 6.56 9.10 -4.39
CA THR A 432 6.23 7.92 -3.58
C THR A 432 6.96 8.00 -2.25
N ASP A 433 6.25 7.66 -1.18
CA ASP A 433 6.76 7.70 0.18
C ASP A 433 7.34 6.34 0.61
N LEU A 434 7.74 5.53 -0.36
CA LEU A 434 8.20 4.17 -0.17
C LEU A 434 9.67 4.01 -0.54
N ILE A 435 10.45 3.51 0.40
CA ILE A 435 11.83 3.10 0.20
C ILE A 435 11.86 1.62 -0.20
N THR A 436 12.39 1.33 -1.38
CA THR A 436 12.53 -0.03 -1.93
C THR A 436 13.84 -0.72 -1.58
N ARG A 437 14.78 0.01 -0.95
CA ARG A 437 16.08 -0.53 -0.54
C ARG A 437 15.92 -1.64 0.51
N PRO A 438 16.75 -2.70 0.47
CA PRO A 438 16.76 -3.72 1.51
C PRO A 438 17.18 -3.11 2.87
N PHE A 439 16.52 -3.52 3.95
CA PHE A 439 16.95 -3.18 5.31
C PHE A 439 18.19 -3.99 5.68
N LEU A 440 19.36 -3.37 5.59
CA LEU A 440 20.62 -3.94 6.06
C LEU A 440 21.00 -3.29 7.39
N PRO A 441 21.12 -4.05 8.49
CA PRO A 441 21.54 -3.46 9.76
C PRO A 441 22.94 -2.85 9.59
N PRO A 442 23.20 -1.65 10.11
CA PRO A 442 24.53 -1.06 10.07
C PRO A 442 25.45 -1.99 10.86
N LYS A 443 26.41 -2.66 10.23
CA LYS A 443 27.41 -3.44 10.97
C LYS A 443 28.03 -2.53 12.02
N ALA A 444 28.01 -2.96 13.29
CA ALA A 444 28.71 -2.28 14.36
C ALA A 444 30.16 -2.08 13.92
N ARG A 445 30.61 -0.83 13.85
CA ARG A 445 32.01 -0.49 13.61
C ARG A 445 32.84 -1.11 14.73
N THR A 446 33.38 -2.31 14.50
CA THR A 446 34.45 -2.84 15.34
C THR A 446 35.70 -2.06 15.01
N ASN A 447 36.23 -1.35 15.99
CA ASN A 447 37.48 -0.62 15.91
C ASN A 447 38.61 -1.55 15.42
N ALA A 448 39.05 -1.34 14.18
CA ALA A 448 40.36 -1.77 13.72
C ALA A 448 40.95 -0.59 12.95
N HIS A 449 41.74 0.22 13.66
CA HIS A 449 42.75 1.06 13.04
C HIS A 449 43.73 0.10 12.36
N ASN A 450 43.67 -0.01 11.04
CA ASN A 450 44.84 -0.32 10.21
C ASN A 450 44.60 0.27 8.82
N GLU A 451 45.61 0.98 8.36
CA GLU A 451 45.65 1.82 7.17
C GLU A 451 45.61 0.98 5.89
N ALA A 452 44.58 1.19 5.06
CA ALA A 452 44.61 1.22 3.59
C ALA A 452 43.17 1.26 3.03
N GLY A 453 42.84 2.30 2.24
CA GLY A 453 41.71 2.29 1.30
C GLY A 453 40.29 2.44 1.90
N ASN A 454 39.87 3.68 2.12
CA ASN A 454 38.53 4.03 2.57
C ASN A 454 37.56 4.12 1.36
N ASN A 455 36.96 3.00 0.90
CA ASN A 455 35.86 3.01 -0.08
C ASN A 455 34.54 2.51 0.54
N PRO A 456 33.47 3.32 0.58
CA PRO A 456 32.13 2.90 1.03
C PRO A 456 31.41 1.92 0.07
N GLU A 457 32.05 1.52 -1.02
CA GLU A 457 31.52 0.64 -2.09
C GLU A 457 31.37 -0.84 -1.67
N VAL A 458 31.93 -1.25 -0.53
CA VAL A 458 31.91 -2.65 -0.10
C VAL A 458 30.54 -3.07 0.49
N ASN A 459 29.61 -2.14 0.74
CA ASN A 459 28.31 -2.46 1.35
C ASN A 459 27.15 -2.65 0.35
N THR A 460 27.31 -2.27 -0.92
CA THR A 460 26.42 -2.63 -2.04
C THR A 460 26.79 -3.98 -2.68
N SER A 461 27.80 -4.65 -2.13
CA SER A 461 28.50 -5.80 -2.70
C SER A 461 27.72 -7.12 -2.70
N ALA A 462 26.65 -7.32 -1.94
CA ALA A 462 25.90 -8.60 -2.02
C ALA A 462 25.00 -8.67 -3.27
N VAL A 463 24.44 -7.54 -3.69
CA VAL A 463 23.65 -7.41 -4.93
C VAL A 463 24.61 -7.23 -6.11
N LEU A 464 25.63 -6.39 -5.99
CA LEU A 464 26.65 -6.22 -7.03
C LEU A 464 27.53 -7.47 -7.26
N ALA A 465 27.83 -8.28 -6.23
CA ALA A 465 28.55 -9.55 -6.41
C ALA A 465 27.68 -10.64 -7.06
N LYS A 466 26.36 -10.61 -6.85
CA LYS A 466 25.44 -11.47 -7.63
C LYS A 466 25.21 -10.94 -9.05
N LEU A 467 25.22 -9.62 -9.26
CA LEU A 467 25.14 -9.00 -10.60
C LEU A 467 26.37 -9.24 -11.47
N ARG A 468 27.51 -9.65 -10.90
CA ARG A 468 28.72 -10.07 -11.64
C ARG A 468 28.75 -11.56 -12.01
N ALA A 469 27.76 -12.35 -11.60
CA ALA A 469 27.67 -13.77 -11.91
C ALA A 469 26.81 -14.03 -13.16
N GLY A 470 27.29 -13.66 -14.35
CA GLY A 470 26.89 -14.20 -15.66
C GLY A 470 25.41 -14.12 -16.14
N PHE A 471 24.45 -13.76 -15.29
CA PHE A 471 23.01 -13.66 -15.60
C PHE A 471 22.36 -12.57 -14.75
N ARG A 472 21.64 -11.63 -15.38
CA ARG A 472 20.86 -10.61 -14.68
C ARG A 472 19.43 -11.09 -14.51
N TYR A 473 19.01 -11.33 -13.27
CA TYR A 473 17.61 -11.56 -12.97
C TYR A 473 16.84 -10.26 -13.24
N PRO A 474 15.78 -10.25 -14.09
CA PRO A 474 14.94 -9.08 -14.19
C PRO A 474 14.37 -8.79 -12.79
N MET A 475 14.26 -7.54 -12.38
CA MET A 475 13.63 -7.19 -11.09
C MET A 475 12.20 -6.73 -11.29
N LEU A 476 11.89 -6.27 -12.50
CA LEU A 476 10.59 -5.86 -12.96
C LEU A 476 10.03 -6.90 -13.93
N THR A 477 8.73 -7.15 -13.88
CA THR A 477 8.06 -8.07 -14.79
C THR A 477 6.69 -7.51 -15.15
N CYS A 478 6.51 -7.13 -16.42
CA CYS A 478 5.23 -6.65 -16.94
C CYS A 478 4.21 -7.79 -16.99
N PHE A 479 2.94 -7.45 -16.83
CA PHE A 479 1.85 -8.38 -17.04
C PHE A 479 0.66 -7.69 -17.69
N HIS A 480 -0.09 -8.47 -18.45
CA HIS A 480 -1.34 -8.07 -19.06
C HIS A 480 -2.45 -8.99 -18.55
N ASN A 481 -3.65 -8.42 -18.36
CA ASN A 481 -4.86 -9.17 -18.08
C ASN A 481 -4.79 -10.03 -16.79
N VAL A 482 -4.06 -9.57 -15.78
CA VAL A 482 -4.14 -10.16 -14.44
C VAL A 482 -5.28 -9.46 -13.72
N ASN A 483 -6.36 -10.19 -13.42
CA ASN A 483 -7.63 -9.62 -12.97
C ASN A 483 -8.11 -8.43 -13.83
N ASN A 484 -8.02 -8.57 -15.17
CA ASN A 484 -8.36 -7.52 -16.14
C ASN A 484 -7.51 -6.23 -16.05
N MET A 485 -6.39 -6.26 -15.33
CA MET A 485 -5.46 -5.14 -15.18
C MET A 485 -4.13 -5.43 -15.87
N SER A 486 -3.52 -4.37 -16.39
CA SER A 486 -2.15 -4.33 -16.90
C SER A 486 -1.27 -3.54 -15.94
N GLY A 487 -0.08 -4.06 -15.68
CA GLY A 487 0.79 -3.53 -14.64
C GLY A 487 2.21 -4.10 -14.69
N ALA A 488 2.97 -3.85 -13.63
CA ALA A 488 4.26 -4.49 -13.42
C ALA A 488 4.38 -5.05 -12.00
N PHE A 489 5.13 -6.13 -11.85
CA PHE A 489 5.44 -6.75 -10.58
C PHE A 489 6.92 -6.53 -10.24
N PHE A 490 7.18 -6.00 -9.03
CA PHE A 490 8.52 -5.78 -8.50
C PHE A 490 8.89 -6.90 -7.53
N ARG A 491 10.00 -7.58 -7.80
CA ARG A 491 10.46 -8.77 -7.05
C ARG A 491 11.41 -8.49 -5.89
N GLY A 492 11.73 -7.22 -5.61
CA GLY A 492 12.80 -6.84 -4.68
C GLY A 492 12.64 -7.35 -3.25
N ALA A 493 13.43 -6.81 -2.32
CA ALA A 493 13.45 -7.27 -0.92
C ALA A 493 12.04 -7.35 -0.29
N HIS A 494 11.16 -6.44 -0.70
CA HIS A 494 9.73 -6.50 -0.46
C HIS A 494 9.03 -6.59 -1.82
N PRO A 495 8.33 -7.70 -2.13
CA PRO A 495 7.63 -7.87 -3.39
C PRO A 495 6.41 -6.95 -3.46
N MET A 496 6.16 -6.34 -4.62
CA MET A 496 5.10 -5.34 -4.79
C MET A 496 4.46 -5.38 -6.16
N TRP A 497 3.17 -5.08 -6.19
CA TRP A 497 2.40 -4.80 -7.38
C TRP A 497 2.48 -3.31 -7.73
N ILE A 498 2.60 -3.02 -9.03
CA ILE A 498 2.53 -1.67 -9.58
C ILE A 498 1.29 -1.65 -10.46
N LEU A 499 0.23 -1.05 -9.93
CA LEU A 499 -1.11 -1.05 -10.52
C LEU A 499 -1.61 0.40 -10.63
N GLY A 500 -2.39 0.67 -11.68
CA GLY A 500 -3.07 1.95 -11.84
C GLY A 500 -4.46 1.92 -11.23
N ASP A 501 -4.74 2.75 -10.21
CA ASP A 501 -6.11 3.03 -9.77
C ASP A 501 -6.59 4.34 -10.37
N ARG A 502 -7.72 4.31 -11.10
CA ARG A 502 -8.29 5.48 -11.80
C ARG A 502 -7.27 6.33 -12.57
N GLY A 503 -6.22 5.70 -13.10
CA GLY A 503 -5.13 6.35 -13.85
C GLY A 503 -3.97 6.88 -13.04
N GLN A 504 -3.92 6.67 -11.73
CA GLN A 504 -2.74 6.95 -10.93
C GLN A 504 -1.98 5.65 -10.61
N PRO A 505 -0.71 5.51 -11.02
CA PRO A 505 0.08 4.34 -10.68
C PRO A 505 0.48 4.38 -9.21
N SER A 506 0.34 3.25 -8.52
CA SER A 506 0.64 3.11 -7.10
C SER A 506 1.38 1.80 -6.81
N PHE A 507 2.20 1.82 -5.76
CA PHE A 507 2.84 0.63 -5.21
C PHE A 507 1.91 -0.05 -4.21
N VAL A 508 1.63 -1.33 -4.41
CA VAL A 508 0.84 -2.17 -3.49
C VAL A 508 1.72 -3.33 -3.02
N PRO A 509 2.17 -3.36 -1.76
CA PRO A 509 3.00 -4.43 -1.25
C PRO A 509 2.27 -5.77 -1.28
N MET A 510 3.00 -6.86 -1.56
CA MET A 510 2.50 -8.22 -1.51
C MET A 510 2.98 -8.90 -0.23
N CYS A 511 2.05 -9.20 0.69
CA CYS A 511 2.35 -10.05 1.82
C CYS A 511 2.41 -11.52 1.37
N VAL A 512 3.61 -12.08 1.25
CA VAL A 512 3.75 -13.52 0.98
C VAL A 512 3.45 -14.30 2.26
N PRO A 513 2.45 -15.20 2.28
CA PRO A 513 2.15 -16.00 3.46
C PRO A 513 3.36 -16.86 3.81
N GLY A 514 3.87 -16.73 5.03
CA GLY A 514 4.86 -17.66 5.53
C GLY A 514 4.27 -19.07 5.52
N SER A 515 4.91 -20.02 4.84
CA SER A 515 4.55 -21.44 4.96
C SER A 515 4.46 -21.81 6.44
N ALA A 516 3.31 -22.34 6.88
CA ALA A 516 3.23 -23.00 8.18
C ALA A 516 4.25 -24.16 8.16
N PRO A 517 5.05 -24.35 9.21
CA PRO A 517 5.89 -25.54 9.29
C PRO A 517 4.98 -26.79 9.26
N PRO A 518 5.43 -27.91 8.66
CA PRO A 518 4.71 -29.17 8.77
C PRO A 518 4.42 -29.46 10.25
N LYS A 519 3.18 -29.86 10.56
CA LYS A 519 2.73 -30.19 11.91
C LYS A 519 3.54 -31.36 12.46
N THR A 520 4.72 -31.10 13.02
CA THR A 520 5.43 -32.08 13.84
C THR A 520 4.81 -32.03 15.22
N ASN A 521 4.23 -33.14 15.68
CA ASN A 521 3.67 -33.32 17.02
C ASN A 521 4.70 -32.93 18.09
N GLY A 522 4.62 -31.69 18.59
CA GLY A 522 5.55 -31.16 19.57
C GLY A 522 5.17 -29.74 19.97
N THR A 523 4.94 -29.53 21.26
CA THR A 523 4.44 -28.33 21.94
C THR A 523 5.34 -27.10 21.80
N SER A 524 5.37 -26.47 20.61
CA SER A 524 6.03 -25.18 20.38
C SER A 524 5.03 -24.16 19.84
N LYS A 525 4.36 -23.44 20.75
CA LYS A 525 3.52 -22.26 20.46
C LYS A 525 4.39 -21.02 20.16
N ASN A 526 5.23 -21.09 19.14
CA ASN A 526 5.91 -19.92 18.60
C ASN A 526 5.34 -19.65 17.21
N VAL A 527 4.43 -18.67 17.12
CA VAL A 527 4.03 -18.06 15.86
C VAL A 527 5.30 -17.54 15.21
N ALA A 528 5.74 -18.19 14.13
CA ALA A 528 6.93 -17.76 13.41
C ALA A 528 6.76 -16.30 12.98
N PRO A 529 7.79 -15.44 13.12
CA PRO A 529 7.70 -14.08 12.65
C PRO A 529 7.35 -14.10 11.16
N LYS A 530 6.41 -13.24 10.76
CA LYS A 530 6.08 -12.94 9.35
C LYS A 530 7.29 -12.27 8.70
N VAL A 531 8.38 -13.02 8.48
CA VAL A 531 9.49 -12.56 7.65
C VAL A 531 8.97 -12.56 6.23
N SER A 532 8.95 -11.41 5.58
CA SER A 532 8.57 -11.28 4.17
C SER A 532 9.46 -12.21 3.34
N VAL A 533 8.87 -13.29 2.83
CA VAL A 533 9.58 -14.23 1.97
C VAL A 533 9.69 -13.57 0.59
N PRO A 534 10.90 -13.29 0.06
CA PRO A 534 11.03 -12.65 -1.23
C PRO A 534 10.51 -13.56 -2.36
N VAL A 535 9.91 -12.94 -3.37
CA VAL A 535 9.45 -13.62 -4.58
C VAL A 535 10.60 -13.64 -5.58
N LEU A 536 11.01 -14.83 -6.00
CA LEU A 536 12.13 -15.01 -6.92
C LEU A 536 11.69 -14.88 -8.39
N SER A 537 10.50 -15.39 -8.71
CA SER A 537 9.93 -15.31 -10.06
C SER A 537 8.41 -15.15 -10.03
N PHE A 538 7.89 -14.53 -11.09
CA PHE A 538 6.49 -14.19 -11.29
C PHE A 538 6.16 -14.31 -12.78
N THR A 539 4.98 -14.80 -13.13
CA THR A 539 4.47 -14.81 -14.50
C THR A 539 2.93 -14.78 -14.49
N PRO A 540 2.27 -14.05 -15.42
CA PRO A 540 0.82 -14.15 -15.58
C PRO A 540 0.40 -15.56 -15.97
N PHE A 541 -0.78 -16.00 -15.58
CA PHE A 541 -1.26 -17.35 -15.87
C PHE A 541 -2.77 -17.35 -16.06
N HIS A 542 -3.21 -17.71 -17.26
CA HIS A 542 -4.63 -17.81 -17.61
C HIS A 542 -4.98 -19.27 -17.88
N HIS A 543 -5.84 -19.82 -17.05
CA HIS A 543 -6.27 -21.21 -17.08
C HIS A 543 -7.76 -21.30 -16.76
N TRP A 544 -8.47 -22.35 -17.21
CA TRP A 544 -9.88 -22.56 -16.87
C TRP A 544 -10.15 -22.62 -15.36
N ASN A 545 -9.29 -23.30 -14.59
CA ASN A 545 -9.31 -23.34 -13.12
C ASN A 545 -8.68 -22.09 -12.46
N CYS A 546 -8.06 -21.21 -13.25
CA CYS A 546 -7.41 -19.99 -12.76
C CYS A 546 -7.55 -18.83 -13.75
N PRO A 547 -8.76 -18.29 -13.99
CA PRO A 547 -8.97 -17.24 -14.98
C PRO A 547 -8.27 -15.93 -14.57
N ASN A 548 -7.45 -15.41 -15.49
CA ASN A 548 -6.74 -14.13 -15.32
C ASN A 548 -5.87 -14.08 -14.04
N GLY A 549 -5.34 -15.23 -13.63
CA GLY A 549 -4.47 -15.37 -12.47
C GLY A 549 -2.99 -15.16 -12.77
N PHE A 550 -2.15 -15.65 -11.87
CA PHE A 550 -0.70 -15.57 -11.94
C PHE A 550 -0.04 -16.71 -11.16
N ILE A 551 1.22 -16.97 -11.47
CA ILE A 551 2.06 -17.93 -10.76
C ILE A 551 3.28 -17.20 -10.21
N TYR A 552 3.65 -17.50 -8.97
CA TYR A 552 4.89 -17.01 -8.38
C TYR A 552 5.66 -18.10 -7.63
N PHE A 553 6.97 -17.92 -7.56
CA PHE A 553 7.88 -18.80 -6.83
C PHE A 553 8.60 -18.00 -5.73
N HIS A 554 8.49 -18.45 -4.49
CA HIS A 554 9.10 -17.77 -3.34
C HIS A 554 10.39 -18.45 -2.88
N SER A 555 11.25 -17.74 -2.14
CA SER A 555 12.57 -18.26 -1.72
C SER A 555 12.55 -19.50 -0.83
N ARG A 556 11.41 -19.86 -0.22
CA ARG A 556 11.22 -21.13 0.51
C ARG A 556 10.92 -22.34 -0.40
N GLY A 557 10.99 -22.20 -1.73
CA GLY A 557 10.93 -23.34 -2.66
C GLY A 557 9.53 -23.84 -3.03
N ALA A 558 8.46 -23.07 -2.78
CA ALA A 558 7.11 -23.44 -3.22
C ALA A 558 6.66 -22.56 -4.39
N LEU A 559 6.05 -23.22 -5.38
CA LEU A 559 5.34 -22.62 -6.49
C LEU A 559 3.87 -22.44 -6.08
N ARG A 560 3.29 -21.28 -6.37
CA ARG A 560 1.89 -21.00 -6.05
C ARG A 560 1.17 -20.43 -7.26
N VAL A 561 0.04 -21.05 -7.57
CA VAL A 561 -0.95 -20.56 -8.53
C VAL A 561 -1.97 -19.73 -7.76
N CYS A 562 -2.19 -18.49 -8.17
CA CYS A 562 -2.99 -17.53 -7.41
C CYS A 562 -3.83 -16.65 -8.33
N GLU A 563 -4.97 -16.20 -7.81
CA GLU A 563 -5.77 -15.13 -8.40
C GLU A 563 -5.73 -13.91 -7.48
N LEU A 564 -5.90 -12.73 -8.09
CA LEU A 564 -6.19 -11.54 -7.28
C LEU A 564 -7.66 -11.62 -6.86
N PRO A 565 -7.99 -11.40 -5.57
CA PRO A 565 -9.36 -11.43 -5.10
C PRO A 565 -10.26 -10.49 -5.90
N SER A 566 -11.30 -11.03 -6.53
CA SER A 566 -12.25 -10.30 -7.37
C SER A 566 -13.70 -10.62 -6.99
N SER A 567 -14.09 -10.42 -5.73
CA SER A 567 -15.51 -10.52 -5.38
C SER A 567 -16.29 -9.35 -5.99
N LYS A 568 -17.59 -9.56 -6.25
CA LYS A 568 -18.54 -8.50 -6.70
C LYS A 568 -18.58 -7.29 -5.75
N THR A 569 -18.05 -7.43 -4.52
CA THR A 569 -17.99 -6.39 -3.47
C THR A 569 -16.57 -5.91 -3.14
N SER A 570 -15.53 -6.60 -3.61
CA SER A 570 -14.12 -6.28 -3.40
C SER A 570 -13.49 -5.81 -4.72
N THR A 571 -13.69 -4.55 -5.08
CA THR A 571 -12.73 -3.93 -5.99
C THR A 571 -11.46 -3.74 -5.17
N ILE A 572 -10.36 -4.40 -5.57
CA ILE A 572 -9.03 -3.97 -5.14
C ILE A 572 -8.91 -2.54 -5.66
N LEU A 573 -9.21 -1.58 -4.80
CA LEU A 573 -8.85 -0.19 -5.00
C LEU A 573 -7.47 -0.10 -4.35
N PRO A 574 -6.38 0.02 -5.15
CA PRO A 574 -5.14 0.59 -4.64
C PRO A 574 -5.47 1.98 -4.12
N SER A 575 -5.88 2.07 -2.86
CA SER A 575 -6.10 3.38 -2.25
C SER A 575 -4.75 4.10 -2.20
N SER A 576 -4.79 5.43 -2.23
CA SER A 576 -3.61 6.27 -2.05
C SER A 576 -2.86 5.81 -0.78
N GLY A 577 -1.67 5.24 -0.96
CA GLY A 577 -0.86 4.68 0.15
C GLY A 577 -0.63 3.16 0.11
N GLY A 578 -1.18 2.44 -0.88
CA GLY A 578 -0.85 1.03 -1.12
C GLY A 578 -1.69 0.02 -0.33
N PHE A 579 -2.78 0.46 0.32
CA PHE A 579 -3.73 -0.47 0.96
C PHE A 579 -4.68 -1.09 -0.04
N VAL A 580 -4.96 -2.37 0.15
CA VAL A 580 -6.06 -3.09 -0.50
C VAL A 580 -7.30 -2.96 0.39
N LEU A 581 -8.34 -2.30 -0.10
CA LEU A 581 -9.59 -2.08 0.62
C LEU A 581 -10.69 -3.00 0.10
N GLN A 582 -11.43 -3.62 1.02
CA GLN A 582 -12.69 -4.31 0.74
C GLN A 582 -13.82 -3.58 1.46
N LYS A 583 -14.78 -3.05 0.71
CA LYS A 583 -15.93 -2.35 1.29
C LYS A 583 -17.08 -3.33 1.49
N ALA A 584 -17.42 -3.60 2.75
CA ALA A 584 -18.59 -4.39 3.11
C ALA A 584 -19.75 -3.46 3.51
N GLU A 585 -20.90 -3.62 2.88
CA GLU A 585 -22.10 -2.83 3.18
C GLU A 585 -22.95 -3.54 4.24
N PHE A 586 -23.03 -2.96 5.43
CA PHE A 586 -23.85 -3.49 6.54
C PHE A 586 -25.28 -2.92 6.57
N GLY A 587 -25.53 -1.78 5.90
CA GLY A 587 -26.82 -1.09 5.92
C GLY A 587 -27.18 -0.45 7.26
N ALA A 588 -26.22 -0.34 8.19
CA ALA A 588 -26.39 0.19 9.54
C ALA A 588 -25.13 0.97 9.95
N THR A 589 -25.24 1.84 10.94
CA THR A 589 -24.09 2.58 11.50
C THR A 589 -23.29 1.65 12.40
N LEU A 590 -22.01 1.43 12.09
CA LEU A 590 -21.12 0.60 12.92
C LEU A 590 -20.48 1.45 14.01
N HIS A 591 -20.70 1.10 15.27
CA HIS A 591 -20.13 1.81 16.43
C HIS A 591 -18.85 1.13 16.93
N HIS A 592 -18.90 -0.19 17.09
CA HIS A 592 -17.76 -0.97 17.57
C HIS A 592 -17.57 -2.24 16.76
N MET A 593 -16.31 -2.57 16.50
CA MET A 593 -15.91 -3.80 15.82
C MET A 593 -14.74 -4.42 16.56
N LEU A 594 -14.89 -5.68 16.95
CA LEU A 594 -13.95 -6.37 17.81
C LEU A 594 -13.61 -7.74 17.24
N TYR A 595 -12.32 -8.01 17.08
CA TYR A 595 -11.84 -9.31 16.63
C TYR A 595 -11.82 -10.30 17.79
N LEU A 596 -12.55 -11.42 17.65
CA LEU A 596 -12.65 -12.47 18.68
C LEU A 596 -11.57 -13.56 18.54
N GLY A 597 -10.88 -13.61 17.39
CA GLY A 597 -9.83 -14.60 17.11
C GLY A 597 -10.27 -15.69 16.12
N SER A 598 -9.28 -16.49 15.69
CA SER A 598 -9.42 -17.72 14.89
C SER A 598 -8.92 -18.95 15.65
N HIS A 599 -8.50 -18.80 16.91
CA HIS A 599 -7.96 -19.90 17.72
C HIS A 599 -8.39 -19.76 19.17
N GLY A 600 -9.14 -20.74 19.67
CA GLY A 600 -9.51 -20.85 21.08
C GLY A 600 -8.90 -22.11 21.71
N PRO A 601 -8.87 -22.21 23.05
CA PRO A 601 -8.41 -23.41 23.73
C PRO A 601 -9.40 -24.59 23.56
N GLY A 602 -8.91 -25.79 23.27
CA GLY A 602 -9.71 -27.04 23.25
C GLY A 602 -10.53 -27.22 21.96
N GLY A 603 -11.74 -27.79 22.08
CA GLY A 603 -12.67 -28.05 20.95
C GLY A 603 -13.18 -26.79 20.23
N VAL A 604 -12.78 -25.61 20.70
CA VAL A 604 -12.98 -24.31 20.05
C VAL A 604 -12.01 -24.12 18.85
N ALA A 605 -10.88 -24.82 18.84
CA ALA A 605 -9.91 -24.76 17.74
C ALA A 605 -10.43 -25.38 16.43
N GLU A 606 -11.37 -26.32 16.52
CA GLU A 606 -11.99 -27.02 15.38
C GLU A 606 -13.18 -26.23 14.81
N ALA A 607 -13.79 -25.31 15.59
CA ALA A 607 -14.92 -24.46 15.17
C ALA A 607 -14.51 -23.05 14.69
N LEU A 608 -13.27 -22.61 14.96
CA LEU A 608 -12.76 -21.29 14.62
C LEU A 608 -11.89 -21.27 13.34
N GLU A 609 -12.21 -22.10 12.35
CA GLU A 609 -11.51 -22.05 11.06
C GLU A 609 -11.69 -20.69 10.36
N ALA A 610 -12.81 -20.00 10.63
CA ALA A 610 -13.13 -18.66 10.13
C ALA A 610 -12.89 -17.54 11.17
N PRO A 611 -12.28 -16.40 10.78
CA PRO A 611 -12.14 -15.26 11.67
C PRO A 611 -13.50 -14.66 12.03
N THR A 612 -13.76 -14.52 13.33
CA THR A 612 -15.04 -14.05 13.87
C THR A 612 -14.90 -12.67 14.50
N TYR A 613 -15.90 -11.81 14.26
CA TYR A 613 -15.98 -10.44 14.75
C TYR A 613 -17.27 -10.21 15.52
N ALA A 614 -17.19 -9.52 16.65
CA ALA A 614 -18.34 -8.93 17.31
C ALA A 614 -18.52 -7.50 16.79
N VAL A 615 -19.70 -7.20 16.27
CA VAL A 615 -20.03 -5.92 15.65
C VAL A 615 -21.25 -5.35 16.34
N VAL A 616 -21.14 -4.13 16.87
CA VAL A 616 -22.28 -3.37 17.38
C VAL A 616 -22.69 -2.35 16.34
N CYS A 617 -23.95 -2.40 15.96
CA CYS A 617 -24.51 -1.50 14.98
C CYS A 617 -25.81 -0.86 15.46
N SER A 618 -26.14 0.30 14.90
CA SER A 618 -27.42 0.97 15.11
C SER A 618 -28.15 1.18 13.79
N THR A 619 -29.47 1.03 13.84
CA THR A 619 -30.38 1.31 12.74
C THR A 619 -31.39 2.34 13.19
N LYS A 620 -31.58 3.37 12.35
CA LYS A 620 -32.62 4.37 12.56
C LYS A 620 -33.98 3.80 12.18
N MET A 621 -34.90 3.78 13.13
CA MET A 621 -36.23 3.23 12.98
C MET A 621 -37.28 4.24 13.43
N LYS A 622 -38.50 4.11 12.91
CA LYS A 622 -39.64 4.85 13.46
C LYS A 622 -39.97 4.30 14.85
N PRO A 623 -40.51 5.10 15.78
CA PRO A 623 -40.86 4.63 17.13
C PRO A 623 -41.66 3.32 17.18
N ALA A 624 -42.68 3.18 16.32
CA ALA A 624 -43.50 1.96 16.23
C ALA A 624 -42.76 0.74 15.68
N ASP A 625 -41.74 0.94 14.82
CA ASP A 625 -40.87 -0.13 14.34
C ASP A 625 -39.82 -0.51 15.39
N ALA A 626 -39.33 0.48 16.15
CA ALA A 626 -38.36 0.28 17.22
C ALA A 626 -38.97 -0.51 18.37
N GLU A 627 -40.21 -0.22 18.75
CA GLU A 627 -40.98 -0.97 19.74
C GLU A 627 -41.12 -2.44 19.33
N ARG A 628 -41.65 -2.72 18.13
CA ARG A 628 -41.73 -4.08 17.57
C ARG A 628 -40.39 -4.81 17.48
N ALA A 629 -39.29 -4.09 17.25
CA ALA A 629 -37.97 -4.69 17.12
C ALA A 629 -37.30 -4.98 18.48
N THR A 630 -37.76 -4.35 19.56
CA THR A 630 -37.18 -4.45 20.91
C THR A 630 -38.08 -5.21 21.89
N GLU A 631 -39.33 -5.48 21.53
CA GLU A 631 -40.20 -6.43 22.23
C GLU A 631 -39.54 -7.82 22.26
N VAL A 632 -39.20 -8.26 23.47
CA VAL A 632 -38.80 -9.63 23.76
C VAL A 632 -40.09 -10.41 24.01
N ASP A 633 -40.32 -11.52 23.29
CA ASP A 633 -41.51 -12.39 23.37
C ASP A 633 -41.87 -12.95 24.78
N ASP A 634 -41.19 -12.53 25.87
CA ASP A 634 -41.33 -13.07 27.23
C ASP A 634 -41.35 -11.97 28.33
N ALA A 635 -42.13 -10.90 28.16
CA ALA A 635 -42.48 -10.02 29.28
C ALA A 635 -43.98 -9.67 29.26
N GLU A 636 -44.79 -10.51 29.91
CA GLU A 636 -46.09 -10.07 30.43
C GLU A 636 -45.82 -9.00 31.50
N GLU A 637 -45.68 -7.74 31.10
CA GLU A 637 -45.71 -6.64 32.04
C GLU A 637 -47.14 -6.48 32.56
N GLU A 638 -47.35 -6.75 33.85
CA GLU A 638 -48.51 -6.26 34.60
C GLU A 638 -48.49 -4.72 34.53
N HIS A 639 -49.27 -4.14 33.62
CA HIS A 639 -49.56 -2.71 33.64
C HIS A 639 -50.17 -2.34 35.00
N GLU A 640 -49.42 -1.64 35.86
CA GLU A 640 -50.05 -0.86 36.93
C GLU A 640 -51.00 0.15 36.27
N PRO A 641 -52.28 0.24 36.69
CA PRO A 641 -53.21 1.16 36.05
C PRO A 641 -52.78 2.60 36.33
N GLU A 642 -52.54 3.35 35.26
CA GLU A 642 -52.33 4.80 35.33
C GLU A 642 -53.50 5.44 36.09
N ASN A 643 -53.20 6.14 37.17
CA ASN A 643 -54.20 6.94 37.89
C ASN A 643 -54.57 8.15 37.03
N LEU A 644 -55.57 7.99 36.17
CA LEU A 644 -56.16 9.05 35.35
C LEU A 644 -57.20 9.84 36.15
N ASP A 645 -57.22 11.17 36.00
CA ASP A 645 -58.30 12.01 36.53
C ASP A 645 -59.60 11.83 35.73
N ALA A 646 -60.69 12.45 36.20
CA ALA A 646 -62.01 12.39 35.54
C ALA A 646 -62.04 12.94 34.09
N ASN A 647 -60.93 13.55 33.63
CA ASN A 647 -60.75 14.07 32.28
C ASN A 647 -59.75 13.24 31.45
N GLY A 648 -59.23 12.13 31.98
CA GLY A 648 -58.32 11.22 31.28
C GLY A 648 -56.85 11.67 31.29
N ASN A 649 -56.42 12.51 32.23
CA ASN A 649 -55.01 12.93 32.36
C ASN A 649 -54.33 12.23 33.55
N PRO A 650 -53.03 11.84 33.44
CA PRO A 650 -52.31 11.19 34.52
C PRO A 650 -52.09 12.13 35.72
N VAL A 651 -52.53 11.71 36.91
CA VAL A 651 -52.46 12.50 38.15
C VAL A 651 -51.04 12.44 38.72
N GLY A 652 -50.25 13.51 38.54
CA GLY A 652 -48.98 13.70 39.26
C GLY A 652 -47.85 14.44 38.54
N SER A 653 -47.98 14.79 37.26
CA SER A 653 -46.92 15.50 36.52
C SER A 653 -46.95 17.01 36.78
N ASN A 654 -46.34 17.45 37.88
CA ASN A 654 -45.95 18.86 38.06
C ASN A 654 -44.67 19.23 37.29
N VAL A 655 -44.43 18.60 36.14
CA VAL A 655 -43.32 18.91 35.23
C VAL A 655 -43.95 19.28 33.90
N MET A 656 -43.68 20.51 33.46
CA MET A 656 -44.14 21.08 32.20
C MET A 656 -44.03 20.04 31.08
N ALA A 657 -45.16 19.62 30.51
CA ALA A 657 -45.16 18.97 29.22
C ALA A 657 -44.37 19.86 28.23
N PRO A 658 -43.56 19.31 27.32
CA PRO A 658 -42.90 20.12 26.32
C PRO A 658 -43.97 20.89 25.58
N THR A 659 -43.84 22.21 25.53
CA THR A 659 -44.53 23.05 24.56
C THR A 659 -44.09 22.63 23.16
N ALA A 660 -44.62 21.52 22.67
CA ALA A 660 -44.93 21.43 21.25
C ALA A 660 -45.99 22.52 21.06
N GLU A 661 -45.57 23.68 20.54
CA GLU A 661 -46.52 24.59 19.91
C GLU A 661 -47.25 23.75 18.86
N MET A 662 -48.44 23.26 19.23
CA MET A 662 -49.31 22.52 18.32
C MET A 662 -49.65 23.51 17.22
N PHE A 663 -48.95 23.43 16.10
CA PHE A 663 -49.30 24.19 14.91
C PHE A 663 -50.72 23.73 14.53
N PRO A 664 -51.74 24.59 14.65
CA PRO A 664 -53.13 24.17 14.48
C PRO A 664 -53.44 23.70 13.04
N ASP A 665 -52.53 23.98 12.11
CA ASP A 665 -52.64 23.67 10.68
C ASP A 665 -51.86 22.40 10.26
N TYR A 666 -51.17 21.70 11.16
CA TYR A 666 -50.38 20.50 10.85
C TYR A 666 -50.84 19.29 11.67
N GLU A 667 -51.25 18.22 10.99
CA GLU A 667 -51.45 16.91 11.62
C GLU A 667 -50.10 16.31 12.04
N ILE A 668 -50.07 15.52 13.14
CA ILE A 668 -48.85 14.88 13.67
C ILE A 668 -48.15 14.02 12.61
N ASP A 669 -48.91 13.41 11.70
CA ASP A 669 -48.40 12.61 10.56
C ASP A 669 -47.71 13.45 9.47
N GLN A 670 -47.90 14.78 9.48
CA GLN A 670 -47.24 15.72 8.59
C GLN A 670 -45.99 16.37 9.23
N MET A 671 -45.77 16.13 10.52
CA MET A 671 -44.55 16.56 11.21
C MET A 671 -43.41 15.58 10.92
N ALA A 672 -42.18 16.09 10.83
CA ALA A 672 -41.01 15.22 10.70
C ALA A 672 -40.91 14.31 11.93
N HIS A 673 -41.07 13.00 11.74
CA HIS A 673 -40.92 12.04 12.82
C HIS A 673 -39.49 12.06 13.37
N THR A 674 -39.36 11.99 14.70
CA THR A 674 -38.08 11.69 15.34
C THR A 674 -37.77 10.21 15.14
N GLU A 675 -36.66 9.92 14.47
CA GLU A 675 -36.15 8.55 14.34
C GLU A 675 -35.43 8.12 15.62
N GLU A 676 -35.63 6.87 16.04
CA GLU A 676 -34.95 6.26 17.19
C GLU A 676 -33.80 5.37 16.70
N ASP A 677 -32.65 5.46 17.36
CA ASP A 677 -31.51 4.57 17.10
C ASP A 677 -31.68 3.26 17.89
N VAL A 678 -31.97 2.16 17.20
CA VAL A 678 -32.05 0.82 17.80
C VAL A 678 -30.69 0.15 17.68
N TYR A 679 -30.08 -0.20 18.82
CA TYR A 679 -28.80 -0.87 18.89
C TYR A 679 -28.95 -2.40 18.83
N GLU A 680 -27.97 -3.05 18.21
CA GLU A 680 -27.89 -4.50 18.15
C GLU A 680 -26.44 -5.00 18.14
N LEU A 681 -26.25 -6.22 18.62
CA LEU A 681 -24.99 -6.95 18.62
C LEU A 681 -25.07 -8.09 17.61
N ARG A 682 -24.15 -8.09 16.63
CA ARG A 682 -24.01 -9.13 15.62
C ARG A 682 -22.68 -9.87 15.77
N LEU A 683 -22.68 -11.20 15.66
CA LEU A 683 -21.46 -11.98 15.40
C LEU A 683 -21.32 -12.21 13.91
N VAL A 684 -20.24 -11.72 13.31
CA VAL A 684 -19.99 -11.79 11.87
C VAL A 684 -18.76 -12.63 11.60
N GLN A 685 -18.90 -13.61 10.72
CA GLN A 685 -17.78 -14.41 10.22
C GLN A 685 -17.48 -14.02 8.77
N THR A 686 -16.21 -14.14 8.40
CA THR A 686 -15.80 -14.03 6.99
C THR A 686 -15.68 -15.43 6.40
N ASN A 687 -16.16 -15.60 5.17
CA ASN A 687 -16.02 -16.87 4.46
C ASN A 687 -14.56 -17.14 4.05
N GLU A 688 -14.26 -18.31 3.51
CA GLU A 688 -12.93 -18.67 2.97
C GLU A 688 -12.40 -17.65 1.94
N PHE A 689 -13.31 -17.03 1.18
CA PHE A 689 -13.01 -16.00 0.19
C PHE A 689 -12.93 -14.57 0.78
N GLY A 690 -13.03 -14.42 2.12
CA GLY A 690 -12.98 -13.13 2.80
C GLY A 690 -14.25 -12.26 2.64
N GLU A 691 -15.35 -12.83 2.15
CA GLU A 691 -16.62 -12.11 2.05
C GLU A 691 -17.30 -11.99 3.43
N TRP A 692 -17.91 -10.83 3.67
CA TRP A 692 -18.58 -10.52 4.94
C TRP A 692 -20.03 -11.00 4.92
N ALA A 693 -20.37 -11.91 5.84
CA ALA A 693 -21.75 -12.32 6.06
C ALA A 693 -22.55 -11.21 6.77
N ARG A 694 -23.18 -10.32 5.98
CA ARG A 694 -23.85 -9.07 6.46
C ARG A 694 -24.83 -9.28 7.63
N ARG A 695 -25.59 -10.37 7.62
CA ARG A 695 -26.60 -10.69 8.65
C ARG A 695 -26.00 -11.21 9.95
N GLY A 696 -24.74 -11.66 9.91
CA GLY A 696 -24.10 -12.34 11.02
C GLY A 696 -24.72 -13.72 11.28
N VAL A 697 -24.06 -14.48 12.14
CA VAL A 697 -24.47 -15.82 12.60
C VAL A 697 -25.37 -15.72 13.83
N PHE A 698 -25.18 -14.68 14.63
CA PHE A 698 -25.91 -14.43 15.87
C PHE A 698 -26.26 -12.94 15.93
N ARG A 699 -27.48 -12.62 16.39
CA ARG A 699 -28.01 -11.27 16.51
C ARG A 699 -28.79 -11.14 17.81
N VAL A 700 -28.55 -10.08 18.55
CA VAL A 700 -29.30 -9.70 19.76
C VAL A 700 -29.55 -8.20 19.73
N HIS A 701 -30.79 -7.80 19.96
CA HIS A 701 -31.18 -6.41 20.13
C HIS A 701 -31.00 -5.97 21.58
N PHE A 702 -30.64 -4.70 21.77
CA PHE A 702 -30.64 -4.07 23.08
C PHE A 702 -32.03 -3.49 23.38
N GLU A 703 -32.27 -3.08 24.63
CA GLU A 703 -33.55 -2.48 24.99
C GLU A 703 -33.77 -1.14 24.25
N ARG A 704 -35.04 -0.75 24.10
CA ARG A 704 -35.40 0.56 23.53
C ARG A 704 -34.72 1.67 24.34
N TYR A 705 -34.17 2.68 23.67
CA TYR A 705 -33.39 3.78 24.27
C TYR A 705 -32.04 3.38 24.90
N GLU A 706 -31.63 2.12 24.81
CA GLU A 706 -30.32 1.66 25.26
C GLU A 706 -29.25 1.91 24.19
N VAL A 707 -28.24 2.70 24.57
CA VAL A 707 -27.09 3.06 23.74
C VAL A 707 -25.88 2.27 24.20
N VAL A 708 -25.21 1.58 23.28
CA VAL A 708 -23.96 0.90 23.56
C VAL A 708 -22.79 1.88 23.48
N LEU A 709 -22.06 2.06 24.58
CA LEU A 709 -20.96 3.04 24.67
C LEU A 709 -19.58 2.39 24.60
N SER A 710 -19.44 1.14 25.06
CA SER A 710 -18.14 0.47 25.11
C SER A 710 -18.26 -1.04 25.00
N VAL A 711 -17.38 -1.64 24.21
CA VAL A 711 -17.27 -3.10 24.04
C VAL A 711 -15.81 -3.51 24.08
N LYS A 712 -15.48 -4.51 24.92
CA LYS A 712 -14.13 -5.09 25.00
C LYS A 712 -14.17 -6.61 25.16
N LEU A 713 -13.20 -7.27 24.51
CA LEU A 713 -12.88 -8.67 24.77
C LEU A 713 -11.97 -8.70 26.00
N MET A 714 -12.41 -9.36 27.06
CA MET A 714 -11.64 -9.50 28.28
C MET A 714 -11.37 -10.97 28.56
N TYR A 715 -10.15 -11.28 29.00
CA TYR A 715 -9.81 -12.64 29.40
C TYR A 715 -9.94 -12.80 30.91
N LEU A 716 -11.07 -13.33 31.36
CA LEU A 716 -11.41 -13.48 32.77
C LEU A 716 -11.30 -14.94 33.23
N TYR A 717 -11.21 -15.13 34.53
CA TYR A 717 -11.22 -16.44 35.16
C TYR A 717 -12.01 -16.34 36.47
N ASP A 718 -12.89 -17.32 36.72
CA ASP A 718 -13.69 -17.32 37.94
C ASP A 718 -12.82 -17.64 39.17
N SER A 719 -12.63 -16.64 40.02
CA SER A 719 -11.78 -16.73 41.20
C SER A 719 -12.29 -17.73 42.25
N SER A 720 -13.57 -18.09 42.23
CA SER A 720 -14.17 -19.08 43.15
C SER A 720 -13.68 -20.52 42.89
N LEU A 721 -13.19 -20.78 41.68
CA LEU A 721 -12.59 -22.07 41.29
C LEU A 721 -11.13 -22.23 41.72
N MET A 722 -10.58 -21.32 42.53
CA MET A 722 -9.20 -21.33 43.02
C MET A 722 -9.13 -21.58 44.53
N LYS A 723 -8.08 -22.29 44.95
CA LYS A 723 -7.78 -22.50 46.38
C LYS A 723 -6.92 -21.37 46.99
N GLU A 724 -6.27 -20.53 46.16
CA GLU A 724 -5.44 -19.39 46.59
C GLU A 724 -5.69 -18.13 45.72
N GLU A 725 -5.46 -16.94 46.27
CA GLU A 725 -5.58 -15.66 45.55
C GLU A 725 -4.51 -15.55 44.44
N VAL A 726 -4.96 -15.44 43.20
CA VAL A 726 -4.09 -15.42 42.03
C VAL A 726 -3.72 -14.00 41.66
N ALA A 727 -2.45 -13.63 41.86
CA ALA A 727 -1.91 -12.36 41.39
C ALA A 727 -2.04 -12.23 39.86
N SER A 728 -2.26 -10.99 39.41
CA SER A 728 -2.35 -10.61 38.00
C SER A 728 -1.20 -11.08 37.07
N THR A 729 -0.05 -11.45 37.64
CA THR A 729 1.15 -11.93 36.92
C THR A 729 1.36 -13.44 36.97
N SER A 730 0.45 -14.21 37.57
CA SER A 730 0.65 -15.65 37.75
C SER A 730 0.66 -16.42 36.41
N PRO A 731 1.47 -17.49 36.29
CA PRO A 731 1.42 -18.39 35.14
C PRO A 731 0.12 -19.21 35.07
N GLU A 732 -0.61 -19.34 36.18
CA GLU A 732 -1.86 -20.11 36.25
C GLU A 732 -3.03 -19.37 35.60
N TRP A 733 -3.16 -18.06 35.85
CA TRP A 733 -4.16 -17.22 35.19
C TRP A 733 -4.02 -17.26 33.67
N ASN A 734 -2.78 -17.17 33.18
CA ASN A 734 -2.50 -17.22 31.74
C ASN A 734 -2.90 -18.54 31.07
N LYS A 735 -2.93 -19.65 31.81
CA LYS A 735 -3.32 -20.96 31.29
C LYS A 735 -4.83 -21.20 31.31
N LYS A 736 -5.54 -20.63 32.29
CA LYS A 736 -6.96 -20.96 32.56
C LYS A 736 -7.97 -19.88 32.14
N LYS A 737 -7.51 -18.67 31.79
CA LYS A 737 -8.40 -17.56 31.38
C LYS A 737 -9.27 -17.92 30.17
N ARG A 738 -10.53 -17.48 30.19
CA ARG A 738 -11.50 -17.63 29.11
C ARG A 738 -11.88 -16.26 28.52
N PRO A 739 -12.22 -16.17 27.23
CA PRO A 739 -12.67 -14.93 26.61
C PRO A 739 -14.12 -14.63 27.01
N TYR A 740 -14.36 -13.41 27.48
CA TYR A 740 -15.70 -12.85 27.73
C TYR A 740 -15.83 -11.51 27.00
N LEU A 741 -17.01 -11.27 26.45
CA LEU A 741 -17.36 -9.99 25.86
C LEU A 741 -18.06 -9.14 26.92
N VAL A 742 -17.44 -8.03 27.30
CA VAL A 742 -17.97 -7.08 28.29
C VAL A 742 -18.49 -5.86 27.55
N ILE A 743 -19.75 -5.51 27.80
CA ILE A 743 -20.44 -4.39 27.17
C ILE A 743 -20.93 -3.42 28.25
N GLY A 744 -20.60 -2.14 28.08
CA GLY A 744 -21.13 -1.04 28.88
C GLY A 744 -22.17 -0.26 28.08
N THR A 745 -23.36 -0.11 28.64
CA THR A 745 -24.48 0.62 28.02
C THR A 745 -24.89 1.85 28.83
N GLY A 746 -25.58 2.76 28.17
CA GLY A 746 -26.24 3.92 28.75
C GLY A 746 -27.69 4.01 28.27
N TRP A 747 -28.58 4.48 29.13
CA TRP A 747 -29.99 4.71 28.80
C TRP A 747 -30.21 6.20 28.54
N VAL A 748 -30.74 6.53 27.37
CA VAL A 748 -31.10 7.91 27.00
C VAL A 748 -32.61 7.96 26.81
N GLY A 749 -33.32 8.27 27.89
CA GLY A 749 -34.79 8.28 27.87
C GLY A 749 -35.39 9.35 26.96
N PRO A 750 -36.70 9.27 26.69
CA PRO A 750 -37.41 10.18 25.79
C PRO A 750 -37.40 11.64 26.27
N HIS A 751 -37.20 11.87 27.57
CA HIS A 751 -37.09 13.20 28.17
C HIS A 751 -35.67 13.79 28.13
N GLY A 752 -34.72 13.12 27.45
CA GLY A 752 -33.39 13.64 27.20
C GLY A 752 -32.61 13.94 28.50
N GLU A 753 -32.17 15.19 28.66
CA GLU A 753 -31.36 15.65 29.80
C GLU A 753 -32.14 15.67 31.13
N ASP A 754 -33.47 15.76 31.08
CA ASP A 754 -34.30 15.85 32.29
C ASP A 754 -34.44 14.51 33.02
N GLU A 755 -34.13 13.39 32.36
CA GLU A 755 -34.11 12.07 33.00
C GLU A 755 -32.72 11.73 33.56
N SER A 756 -32.70 11.06 34.73
CA SER A 756 -31.46 10.54 35.30
C SER A 756 -30.86 9.43 34.42
N GLY A 757 -29.66 9.65 33.91
CA GLY A 757 -28.93 8.65 33.13
C GLY A 757 -28.70 7.35 33.91
N ARG A 758 -29.09 6.23 33.29
CA ARG A 758 -28.86 4.86 33.80
C ARG A 758 -27.90 4.14 32.87
N GLY A 759 -27.31 3.04 33.31
CA GLY A 759 -26.48 2.20 32.45
C GLY A 759 -26.41 0.77 32.94
N ARG A 760 -26.02 -0.16 32.08
CA ARG A 760 -25.91 -1.57 32.43
C ARG A 760 -24.57 -2.15 32.02
N LEU A 761 -24.08 -3.08 32.83
CA LEU A 761 -22.89 -3.88 32.55
C LEU A 761 -23.34 -5.27 32.14
N LEU A 762 -23.04 -5.65 30.91
CA LEU A 762 -23.40 -6.94 30.34
C LEU A 762 -22.14 -7.78 30.14
N LEU A 763 -22.19 -9.04 30.57
CA LEU A 763 -21.10 -10.00 30.42
C LEU A 763 -21.61 -11.19 29.61
N TYR A 764 -21.07 -11.34 28.40
CA TYR A 764 -21.34 -12.48 27.52
C TYR A 764 -20.17 -13.46 27.52
N GLU A 765 -20.44 -14.74 27.72
CA GLU A 765 -19.50 -15.82 27.45
C GLU A 765 -19.60 -16.22 25.97
N LEU A 766 -18.44 -16.43 25.36
CA LEU A 766 -18.37 -16.96 24.00
C LEU A 766 -18.53 -18.49 24.06
N ASP A 767 -19.68 -18.97 23.60
CA ASP A 767 -20.06 -20.38 23.53
C ASP A 767 -20.18 -20.84 22.05
N TYR A 768 -20.37 -22.13 21.82
CA TYR A 768 -20.48 -22.71 20.47
C TYR A 768 -21.62 -23.73 20.38
N ALA A 769 -22.56 -23.49 19.47
CA ALA A 769 -23.75 -24.31 19.27
C ALA A 769 -23.97 -24.65 17.80
N GLN A 770 -24.63 -25.76 17.51
CA GLN A 770 -25.16 -26.06 16.17
C GLN A 770 -26.53 -25.38 16.05
N TYR A 771 -26.78 -24.71 14.93
CA TYR A 771 -28.06 -24.09 14.63
C TYR A 771 -28.86 -24.94 13.63
N VAL A 772 -30.17 -24.76 13.64
CA VAL A 772 -31.05 -25.27 12.59
C VAL A 772 -31.28 -24.12 11.63
N ASN A 773 -30.95 -24.30 10.36
CA ASN A 773 -31.16 -23.29 9.33
C ASN A 773 -32.67 -23.07 9.11
N GLU A 774 -33.07 -21.92 8.54
CA GLU A 774 -34.46 -21.60 8.19
C GLU A 774 -35.11 -22.66 7.27
N GLU A 775 -34.29 -23.42 6.53
CA GLU A 775 -34.69 -24.51 5.64
C GLU A 775 -34.81 -25.89 6.32
N GLY A 776 -34.69 -25.96 7.66
CA GLY A 776 -34.87 -27.19 8.44
C GLY A 776 -33.68 -28.16 8.45
N GLY A 777 -32.57 -27.83 7.76
CA GLY A 777 -31.30 -28.55 7.85
C GLY A 777 -30.43 -28.04 9.01
N ALA A 778 -29.83 -28.95 9.80
CA ALA A 778 -28.83 -28.56 10.80
C ALA A 778 -27.53 -28.08 10.10
N THR A 779 -26.90 -27.02 10.62
CA THR A 779 -25.62 -26.55 10.09
C THR A 779 -24.53 -27.62 10.29
N SER A 780 -23.65 -27.81 9.32
CA SER A 780 -22.64 -28.87 9.32
C SER A 780 -21.60 -28.77 10.46
N GLY A 781 -21.41 -27.59 11.04
CA GLY A 781 -20.43 -27.31 12.11
C GLY A 781 -21.00 -26.51 13.29
N LYS A 782 -20.27 -26.50 14.42
CA LYS A 782 -20.60 -25.65 15.58
C LYS A 782 -20.26 -24.20 15.25
N LEU A 783 -21.23 -23.31 15.44
CA LEU A 783 -21.10 -21.89 15.18
C LEU A 783 -21.01 -21.10 16.50
N PRO A 784 -20.36 -19.92 16.50
CA PRO A 784 -20.22 -19.13 17.71
C PRO A 784 -21.58 -18.58 18.17
N LYS A 785 -21.82 -18.63 19.47
CA LYS A 785 -22.99 -18.10 20.17
C LYS A 785 -22.53 -17.26 21.34
N LEU A 786 -23.26 -16.19 21.66
CA LEU A 786 -23.03 -15.46 22.91
C LEU A 786 -24.07 -15.89 23.94
N ARG A 787 -23.59 -16.38 25.09
CA ARG A 787 -24.42 -16.68 26.25
C ARG A 787 -24.32 -15.51 27.24
N LEU A 788 -25.43 -14.87 27.56
CA LEU A 788 -25.46 -13.84 28.60
C LEU A 788 -25.27 -14.50 29.97
N VAL A 789 -24.20 -14.13 30.68
CA VAL A 789 -23.85 -14.69 32.00
C VAL A 789 -24.29 -13.77 33.12
N PHE A 790 -24.10 -12.46 32.95
CA PHE A 790 -24.34 -11.50 34.02
C PHE A 790 -24.82 -10.16 33.47
N ILE A 791 -25.77 -9.58 34.19
CA ILE A 791 -26.32 -8.24 33.97
C ILE A 791 -26.24 -7.49 35.29
N LYS A 792 -25.77 -6.25 35.25
CA LYS A 792 -25.82 -5.34 36.40
C LYS A 792 -26.21 -3.94 36.01
N GLU A 793 -27.29 -3.48 36.60
CA GLU A 793 -27.79 -2.13 36.39
C GLU A 793 -27.16 -1.13 37.35
N HIS A 794 -26.86 0.04 36.82
CA HIS A 794 -26.29 1.18 37.52
C HIS A 794 -27.19 2.40 37.36
N ARG A 795 -27.85 2.80 38.45
CA ARG A 795 -28.63 4.05 38.53
C ARG A 795 -27.76 5.31 38.72
N GLN A 796 -26.44 5.14 38.89
CA GLN A 796 -25.50 6.24 39.17
C GLN A 796 -24.96 6.92 37.90
N GLY A 797 -25.37 6.46 36.71
CA GLY A 797 -24.90 6.96 35.42
C GLY A 797 -24.66 5.85 34.41
N ALA A 798 -24.52 6.25 33.14
CA ALA A 798 -24.16 5.35 32.05
C ALA A 798 -22.76 4.74 32.24
N ILE A 799 -22.55 3.54 31.69
CA ILE A 799 -21.23 2.90 31.69
C ILE A 799 -20.48 3.35 30.44
N SER A 800 -19.70 4.41 30.58
CA SER A 800 -19.07 5.05 29.44
C SER A 800 -17.96 4.20 28.82
N MET A 801 -17.14 3.54 29.64
CA MET A 801 -15.96 2.79 29.18
C MET A 801 -15.71 1.55 30.03
N VAL A 802 -15.26 0.46 29.39
CA VAL A 802 -14.78 -0.73 30.08
C VAL A 802 -13.35 -1.08 29.62
N SER A 803 -12.52 -1.61 30.51
CA SER A 803 -11.17 -2.08 30.19
C SER A 803 -10.73 -3.23 31.09
N GLN A 804 -9.86 -4.09 30.57
CA GLN A 804 -9.27 -5.18 31.32
C GLN A 804 -8.12 -4.68 32.22
N LEU A 805 -8.14 -5.04 33.51
CA LEU A 805 -7.11 -4.75 34.50
C LEU A 805 -6.63 -6.07 35.13
N GLY A 806 -5.71 -6.77 34.46
CA GLY A 806 -5.29 -8.11 34.89
C GLY A 806 -6.49 -9.09 34.91
N PRO A 807 -6.79 -9.75 36.06
CA PRO A 807 -7.97 -10.60 36.21
C PRO A 807 -9.26 -9.81 36.51
N TYR A 808 -9.17 -8.49 36.73
CA TYR A 808 -10.30 -7.62 37.09
C TYR A 808 -10.89 -6.92 35.87
N VAL A 809 -12.17 -6.55 35.98
CA VAL A 809 -12.87 -5.70 35.01
C VAL A 809 -12.94 -4.28 35.58
N LEU A 810 -12.40 -3.30 34.85
CA LEU A 810 -12.51 -1.89 35.22
C LEU A 810 -13.62 -1.25 34.39
N ALA A 811 -14.61 -0.65 35.05
CA ALA A 811 -15.70 0.07 34.39
C ALA A 811 -15.78 1.52 34.88
N ALA A 812 -16.00 2.43 33.94
CA ALA A 812 -16.35 3.82 34.20
C ALA A 812 -17.87 3.96 34.24
N VAL A 813 -18.42 4.23 35.43
CA VAL A 813 -19.86 4.41 35.68
C VAL A 813 -20.08 5.87 36.05
N GLY A 814 -20.58 6.67 35.10
CA GLY A 814 -20.71 8.12 35.25
C GLY A 814 -19.38 8.78 35.67
N SER A 815 -19.36 9.39 36.86
CA SER A 815 -18.19 10.03 37.45
C SER A 815 -17.34 9.12 38.35
N LYS A 816 -17.53 7.79 38.29
CA LYS A 816 -16.78 6.83 39.12
C LYS A 816 -16.08 5.77 38.27
N LEU A 817 -14.91 5.35 38.70
CA LEU A 817 -14.23 4.14 38.22
C LEU A 817 -14.43 3.04 39.25
N ILE A 818 -14.99 1.90 38.84
CA ILE A 818 -15.23 0.74 39.70
C ILE A 818 -14.43 -0.44 39.16
N VAL A 819 -13.69 -1.11 40.05
CA VAL A 819 -12.98 -2.35 39.75
C VAL A 819 -13.86 -3.51 40.21
N TYR A 820 -14.12 -4.45 39.30
CA TYR A 820 -14.90 -5.65 39.54
C TYR A 820 -14.00 -6.89 39.53
N GLU A 821 -14.27 -7.80 40.46
CA GLU A 821 -13.71 -9.13 40.55
C GLU A 821 -14.77 -10.15 40.10
N PHE A 822 -14.38 -11.08 39.23
CA PHE A 822 -15.29 -12.11 38.72
C PHE A 822 -15.29 -13.32 39.67
N LYS A 823 -16.43 -13.57 40.32
CA LYS A 823 -16.66 -14.67 41.27
C LYS A 823 -18.01 -15.32 41.02
N SER A 824 -18.03 -16.64 40.85
CA SER A 824 -19.26 -17.44 40.81
C SER A 824 -20.26 -16.90 39.78
N GLU A 825 -19.76 -16.66 38.56
CA GLU A 825 -20.49 -16.04 37.45
C GLU A 825 -21.01 -14.60 37.69
N GLN A 826 -20.59 -13.93 38.76
CA GLN A 826 -20.98 -12.55 39.08
C GLN A 826 -19.80 -11.58 39.12
N LEU A 827 -20.04 -10.30 38.81
CA LEU A 827 -19.06 -9.23 38.95
C LEU A 827 -19.27 -8.46 40.27
N ILE A 828 -18.37 -8.70 41.22
CA ILE A 828 -18.41 -8.09 42.56
C ILE A 828 -17.46 -6.88 42.59
N GLY A 829 -17.97 -5.72 42.98
CA GLY A 829 -17.15 -4.50 43.08
C GLY A 829 -16.15 -4.60 44.23
N CYS A 830 -14.85 -4.51 43.94
CA CYS A 830 -13.78 -4.61 44.93
C CYS A 830 -13.18 -3.26 45.31
N ALA A 831 -13.17 -2.29 44.41
CA ALA A 831 -12.62 -0.96 44.64
C ALA A 831 -13.35 0.09 43.81
N PHE A 832 -13.31 1.36 44.26
CA PHE A 832 -13.79 2.48 43.47
C PHE A 832 -12.83 3.67 43.55
N TYR A 833 -12.94 4.57 42.58
CA TYR A 833 -12.25 5.85 42.53
C TYR A 833 -13.19 6.91 41.98
N ASP A 834 -13.32 8.02 42.69
CA ASP A 834 -14.15 9.14 42.25
C ASP A 834 -13.40 9.96 41.20
N ALA A 835 -13.88 9.89 39.96
CA ALA A 835 -13.47 10.77 38.87
C ALA A 835 -14.24 12.10 38.95
N GLN A 836 -14.01 13.00 37.98
CA GLN A 836 -14.53 14.37 38.06
C GLN A 836 -15.84 14.57 37.32
N MET A 837 -15.84 14.45 35.98
CA MET A 837 -17.03 14.73 35.17
C MET A 837 -17.50 13.48 34.43
N TYR A 838 -16.98 13.26 33.23
CA TYR A 838 -17.37 12.14 32.37
C TYR A 838 -16.12 11.55 31.73
N ILE A 839 -15.95 10.24 31.88
CA ILE A 839 -14.78 9.53 31.38
C ILE A 839 -15.02 9.15 29.93
N VAL A 840 -14.26 9.75 29.02
CA VAL A 840 -14.36 9.50 27.56
C VAL A 840 -13.47 8.34 27.14
N THR A 841 -12.30 8.18 27.77
CA THR A 841 -11.34 7.14 27.41
C THR A 841 -10.75 6.46 28.64
N LEU A 842 -10.47 5.16 28.51
CA LEU A 842 -9.92 4.35 29.58
C LEU A 842 -8.89 3.37 29.02
N ASN A 843 -7.63 3.54 29.42
CA ASN A 843 -6.51 2.73 28.96
C ASN A 843 -5.74 2.12 30.12
N VAL A 844 -5.30 0.89 29.95
CA VAL A 844 -4.60 0.12 30.99
C VAL A 844 -3.29 -0.46 30.45
N VAL A 845 -2.23 -0.38 31.26
CA VAL A 845 -0.93 -1.00 31.02
C VAL A 845 -0.42 -1.61 32.31
N LYS A 846 -0.44 -2.94 32.39
CA LYS A 846 -0.11 -3.66 33.63
C LYS A 846 -0.99 -3.16 34.78
N ASP A 847 -0.39 -2.55 35.80
CA ASP A 847 -1.02 -1.95 36.97
C ASP A 847 -1.30 -0.44 36.81
N PHE A 848 -0.91 0.17 35.70
CA PHE A 848 -1.15 1.58 35.43
C PHE A 848 -2.45 1.79 34.66
N VAL A 849 -3.25 2.74 35.11
CA VAL A 849 -4.53 3.10 34.51
C VAL A 849 -4.48 4.57 34.15
N MET A 850 -4.90 4.90 32.93
CA MET A 850 -5.07 6.27 32.48
C MET A 850 -6.51 6.46 32.03
N TYR A 851 -7.15 7.51 32.51
CA TYR A 851 -8.46 7.93 32.03
C TYR A 851 -8.42 9.36 31.51
N GLY A 852 -9.14 9.60 30.42
CA GLY A 852 -9.36 10.93 29.87
C GLY A 852 -10.75 11.42 30.25
N ASP A 853 -10.83 12.62 30.80
CA ASP A 853 -12.07 13.30 31.14
C ASP A 853 -12.48 14.25 30.01
N VAL A 854 -13.78 14.43 29.81
CA VAL A 854 -14.36 15.31 28.79
C VAL A 854 -13.90 16.77 28.89
N TYR A 855 -13.53 17.23 30.09
CA TYR A 855 -13.09 18.61 30.32
C TYR A 855 -11.82 18.72 31.19
N LYS A 856 -11.64 17.78 32.13
CA LYS A 856 -10.58 17.82 33.14
C LYS A 856 -9.30 17.10 32.72
N SER A 857 -9.04 17.02 31.42
CA SER A 857 -7.82 16.44 30.85
C SER A 857 -7.58 14.99 31.33
N VAL A 858 -6.32 14.59 31.43
CA VAL A 858 -5.91 13.21 31.69
C VAL A 858 -5.47 13.00 33.14
N HIS A 859 -5.85 11.85 33.68
CA HIS A 859 -5.49 11.40 35.01
C HIS A 859 -4.75 10.07 34.96
N PHE A 860 -3.68 9.97 35.74
CA PHE A 860 -2.81 8.80 35.81
C PHE A 860 -2.91 8.14 37.17
N LEU A 861 -3.49 6.94 37.19
CA LEU A 861 -3.75 6.13 38.37
C LEU A 861 -2.86 4.88 38.39
N ARG A 862 -2.72 4.28 39.56
CA ARG A 862 -2.08 2.98 39.76
C ARG A 862 -2.99 2.07 40.58
N TRP A 863 -3.17 0.85 40.10
CA TRP A 863 -3.83 -0.22 40.82
C TRP A 863 -2.87 -0.86 41.81
N ARG A 864 -3.25 -0.87 43.09
CA ARG A 864 -2.53 -1.62 44.13
C ARG A 864 -3.34 -2.84 44.51
N GLU A 865 -3.03 -3.95 43.87
CA GLU A 865 -3.75 -5.23 44.02
C GLU A 865 -3.86 -5.67 45.49
N MET A 866 -2.76 -5.65 46.25
CA MET A 866 -2.74 -6.01 47.67
C MET A 866 -3.62 -5.12 48.57
N GLN A 867 -3.81 -3.85 48.19
CA GLN A 867 -4.60 -2.89 48.96
C GLN A 867 -6.03 -2.75 48.41
N ARG A 868 -6.34 -3.44 47.31
CA ARG A 868 -7.59 -3.29 46.54
C ARG A 868 -7.99 -1.82 46.37
N GLN A 869 -7.04 -0.97 45.94
CA GLN A 869 -7.25 0.47 45.80
C GLN A 869 -6.62 1.05 44.54
N LEU A 870 -7.33 1.98 43.91
CA LEU A 870 -6.81 2.85 42.84
C LEU A 870 -6.23 4.12 43.46
N VAL A 871 -4.94 4.37 43.23
CA VAL A 871 -4.22 5.53 43.76
C VAL A 871 -3.90 6.49 42.63
N LEU A 872 -4.28 7.77 42.77
CA LEU A 872 -3.86 8.83 41.86
C LEU A 872 -2.35 9.08 41.99
N LEU A 873 -1.62 8.90 40.89
CA LEU A 873 -0.20 9.24 40.83
C LEU A 873 -0.02 10.70 40.42
N ALA A 874 -0.66 11.10 39.32
CA ALA A 874 -0.54 12.42 38.75
C ALA A 874 -1.76 12.78 37.91
N LYS A 875 -2.03 14.07 37.75
CA LYS A 875 -3.02 14.57 36.78
C LYS A 875 -2.52 15.82 36.06
N ASP A 876 -3.11 16.08 34.91
CA ASP A 876 -3.01 17.40 34.32
C ASP A 876 -4.02 18.34 34.99
N TYR A 877 -3.57 19.56 35.27
CA TYR A 877 -4.40 20.59 35.91
C TYR A 877 -4.97 21.58 34.90
N GLU A 878 -4.45 21.57 33.67
CA GLU A 878 -5.00 22.38 32.58
C GLU A 878 -6.26 21.72 32.03
N PRO A 879 -7.35 22.47 31.81
CA PRO A 879 -8.53 21.92 31.17
C PRO A 879 -8.19 21.58 29.72
N LEU A 880 -8.55 20.37 29.32
CA LEU A 880 -8.36 19.81 27.99
C LEU A 880 -9.57 18.93 27.68
N ALA A 881 -10.24 19.22 26.57
CA ALA A 881 -11.34 18.40 26.11
C ALA A 881 -10.78 17.20 25.34
N VAL A 882 -10.73 16.05 26.00
CA VAL A 882 -10.05 14.86 25.47
C VAL A 882 -10.96 14.09 24.52
N SER A 883 -10.46 13.81 23.32
CA SER A 883 -11.09 12.93 22.33
C SER A 883 -10.59 11.50 22.47
N ALA A 884 -9.28 11.30 22.35
CA ALA A 884 -8.64 9.98 22.40
C ALA A 884 -7.41 10.01 23.32
N THR A 885 -7.13 8.92 24.03
CA THR A 885 -5.88 8.77 24.81
C THR A 885 -5.28 7.40 24.55
N GLU A 886 -3.97 7.26 24.76
CA GLU A 886 -3.26 5.97 24.76
C GLU A 886 -1.85 6.09 25.38
N PHE A 887 -1.19 4.98 25.68
CA PHE A 887 0.17 4.95 26.23
C PHE A 887 1.26 4.68 25.16
N SER A 888 2.18 5.61 24.94
CA SER A 888 3.36 5.32 24.12
C SER A 888 4.44 4.59 24.95
N VAL A 889 4.82 3.39 24.53
CA VAL A 889 5.85 2.56 25.19
C VAL A 889 7.06 2.44 24.27
N PHE A 890 8.19 2.95 24.73
CA PHE A 890 9.46 2.86 24.02
C PHE A 890 10.58 2.44 24.96
N GLU A 891 11.14 1.24 24.74
CA GLU A 891 12.16 0.64 25.61
C GLU A 891 11.73 0.61 27.09
N LYS A 892 12.32 1.48 27.92
CA LYS A 892 12.02 1.65 29.36
C LYS A 892 11.23 2.91 29.67
N LYS A 893 10.88 3.71 28.65
CA LYS A 893 10.16 4.98 28.80
C LYS A 893 8.68 4.76 28.50
N LEU A 894 7.84 5.38 29.34
CA LEU A 894 6.40 5.43 29.19
C LEU A 894 5.99 6.89 29.01
N ALA A 895 5.23 7.18 27.97
CA ALA A 895 4.61 8.48 27.77
C ALA A 895 3.08 8.30 27.64
N LEU A 896 2.35 9.31 28.09
CA LEU A 896 0.89 9.36 28.04
C LEU A 896 0.51 10.27 26.87
N LEU A 897 -0.31 9.76 25.95
CA LEU A 897 -0.78 10.50 24.79
C LEU A 897 -2.22 10.96 25.05
N ALA A 898 -2.50 12.22 24.75
CA ALA A 898 -3.84 12.79 24.81
C ALA A 898 -4.11 13.62 23.56
N VAL A 899 -5.17 13.30 22.84
CA VAL A 899 -5.65 14.10 21.70
C VAL A 899 -6.85 14.92 22.16
N ASP A 900 -6.84 16.21 21.83
CA ASP A 900 -7.94 17.11 22.15
C ASP A 900 -8.95 17.26 21.00
N MET A 901 -10.10 17.87 21.32
CA MET A 901 -11.13 18.23 20.34
C MET A 901 -10.71 19.38 19.40
N ASP A 902 -9.62 20.09 19.72
CA ASP A 902 -9.02 21.14 18.87
C ASP A 902 -7.95 20.54 17.92
N GLU A 903 -7.92 19.20 17.76
CA GLU A 903 -7.05 18.42 16.86
C GLU A 903 -5.55 18.47 17.20
N ASN A 904 -5.22 18.69 18.47
CA ASN A 904 -3.86 18.68 18.99
C ASN A 904 -3.57 17.36 19.72
N LEU A 905 -2.38 16.83 19.47
CA LEU A 905 -1.79 15.71 20.21
C LEU A 905 -0.81 16.24 21.26
N HIS A 906 -1.03 15.81 22.49
CA HIS A 906 -0.20 16.12 23.65
C HIS A 906 0.54 14.87 24.12
N VAL A 907 1.83 15.00 24.35
CA VAL A 907 2.66 13.98 25.00
C VAL A 907 2.96 14.43 26.41
N MET A 908 2.46 13.68 27.38
CA MET A 908 2.65 13.91 28.80
C MET A 908 3.57 12.84 29.40
N GLN A 909 4.35 13.22 30.41
CA GLN A 909 5.25 12.32 31.12
C GLN A 909 5.06 12.47 32.63
N PHE A 910 5.08 11.32 33.31
CA PHE A 910 5.18 11.26 34.76
C PHE A 910 6.66 11.29 35.18
N ALA A 911 7.11 12.43 35.72
CA ALA A 911 8.50 12.65 36.11
C ALA A 911 8.56 13.25 37.54
N PRO A 912 8.44 12.43 38.59
CA PRO A 912 8.35 12.92 39.98
C PRO A 912 9.61 13.62 40.49
N GLN A 913 10.75 13.36 39.85
CA GLN A 913 12.03 14.01 40.16
C GLN A 913 12.12 15.45 39.63
N ASP A 914 11.25 15.81 38.69
CA ASP A 914 11.23 17.16 38.13
C ASP A 914 10.47 18.10 39.05
N ILE A 915 11.05 19.27 39.33
CA ILE A 915 10.44 20.31 40.16
C ILE A 915 9.13 20.83 39.57
N GLU A 916 9.00 20.87 38.23
CA GLU A 916 7.76 21.30 37.57
C GLU A 916 6.59 20.36 37.86
N SER A 917 6.87 19.10 38.18
CA SER A 917 5.87 18.07 38.46
C SER A 917 5.23 18.21 39.85
N ARG A 918 5.70 19.16 40.68
CA ARG A 918 5.25 19.35 42.07
C ARG A 918 5.38 18.07 42.89
N GLY A 919 6.56 17.45 42.86
CA GLY A 919 6.81 16.17 43.54
C GLY A 919 6.03 14.99 42.94
N GLY A 920 5.74 15.04 41.64
CA GLY A 920 5.04 13.99 40.89
C GLY A 920 3.53 14.18 40.76
N GLN A 921 2.90 15.12 41.47
CA GLN A 921 1.44 15.27 41.41
C GLN A 921 0.92 15.82 40.08
N ARG A 922 1.75 16.53 39.32
CA ARG A 922 1.41 17.14 38.03
C ARG A 922 2.05 16.36 36.88
N LEU A 923 1.24 16.01 35.88
CA LEU A 923 1.72 15.51 34.60
C LEU A 923 2.40 16.62 33.81
N LEU A 924 3.60 16.34 33.29
CA LEU A 924 4.36 17.30 32.52
C LEU A 924 4.11 17.08 31.03
N ARG A 925 3.58 18.10 30.36
CA ARG A 925 3.53 18.15 28.90
C ARG A 925 4.96 18.31 28.37
N VAL A 926 5.43 17.34 27.60
CA VAL A 926 6.78 17.29 27.00
C VAL A 926 6.74 17.78 25.56
N SER A 927 5.67 17.48 24.83
CA SER A 927 5.57 17.79 23.41
C SER A 927 4.11 18.03 23.00
N ASP A 928 3.91 18.91 22.02
CA ASP A 928 2.61 19.19 21.41
C ASP A 928 2.72 19.19 19.88
N PHE A 929 1.69 18.69 19.20
CA PHE A 929 1.62 18.64 17.75
C PHE A 929 0.18 18.79 17.25
N HIS A 930 -0.05 19.72 16.32
CA HIS A 930 -1.36 19.84 15.69
C HIS A 930 -1.48 18.87 14.51
N LEU A 931 -2.47 17.97 14.59
CA LEU A 931 -2.73 16.94 13.59
C LEU A 931 -3.47 17.53 12.38
N GLY A 932 -4.38 18.48 12.62
CA GLY A 932 -5.27 19.09 11.62
C GLY A 932 -6.47 18.22 11.25
N VAL A 933 -6.72 17.16 12.02
CA VAL A 933 -7.87 16.26 11.87
C VAL A 933 -8.21 15.65 13.22
N GLN A 934 -9.50 15.43 13.48
CA GLN A 934 -9.96 14.82 14.72
C GLN A 934 -9.64 13.32 14.74
N VAL A 935 -9.09 12.85 15.86
CA VAL A 935 -8.82 11.41 16.09
C VAL A 935 -9.98 10.82 16.87
N SER A 936 -10.64 9.84 16.28
CA SER A 936 -11.78 9.13 16.89
C SER A 936 -11.33 7.96 17.78
N SER A 937 -10.26 7.26 17.39
CA SER A 937 -9.77 6.09 18.12
C SER A 937 -8.25 5.97 18.05
N MET A 938 -7.65 5.44 19.12
CA MET A 938 -6.23 5.15 19.18
C MET A 938 -6.02 3.77 19.82
N PHE A 939 -5.11 2.98 19.25
CA PHE A 939 -4.74 1.68 19.83
C PHE A 939 -3.27 1.36 19.60
N ARG A 940 -2.72 0.47 20.43
CA ARG A 940 -1.32 0.05 20.34
C ARG A 940 -1.16 -1.27 19.65
N LYS A 941 -0.20 -1.33 18.73
CA LYS A 941 0.26 -2.57 18.12
C LYS A 941 1.71 -2.83 18.50
N ARG A 942 1.99 -4.05 18.92
CA ARG A 942 3.35 -4.54 19.08
C ARG A 942 3.95 -4.83 17.70
N VAL A 943 5.13 -4.30 17.46
CA VAL A 943 5.90 -4.53 16.24
C VAL A 943 7.22 -5.18 16.64
N ASP A 944 7.58 -6.25 15.94
CA ASP A 944 8.84 -6.94 16.18
C ASP A 944 9.99 -6.24 15.43
N ALA A 945 11.13 -6.09 16.10
CA ALA A 945 12.27 -5.41 15.51
C ALA A 945 12.84 -6.16 14.29
N PRO A 946 13.12 -5.45 13.18
CA PRO A 946 13.83 -6.03 12.05
C PRO A 946 15.24 -6.44 12.48
N GLY A 947 15.63 -7.69 12.20
CA GLY A 947 16.98 -8.18 12.47
C GLY A 947 17.15 -9.13 13.66
N SER A 948 16.07 -9.66 14.26
CA SER A 948 16.17 -10.82 15.15
C SER A 948 16.37 -12.13 14.36
N VAL A 949 17.37 -12.14 13.49
CA VAL A 949 18.05 -13.38 13.11
C VAL A 949 19.16 -13.53 14.15
N VAL A 950 18.81 -14.04 15.33
CA VAL A 950 19.82 -14.41 16.32
C VAL A 950 20.62 -15.53 15.68
N SER A 951 21.85 -15.20 15.23
CA SER A 951 22.85 -16.22 14.96
C SER A 951 23.03 -17.00 16.25
N ALA A 952 22.69 -18.29 16.21
CA ALA A 952 22.69 -19.20 17.35
C ALA A 952 24.11 -19.55 17.83
N THR A 953 24.98 -18.57 18.02
CA THR A 953 26.39 -18.78 18.36
C THR A 953 26.78 -18.33 19.76
N ASN A 954 25.87 -17.81 20.59
CA ASN A 954 26.14 -17.63 22.03
C ASN A 954 24.84 -17.73 22.85
N GLY A 955 24.77 -18.71 23.75
CA GLY A 955 23.59 -19.15 24.51
C GLY A 955 23.02 -18.17 25.53
N ARG A 956 22.71 -16.93 25.14
CA ARG A 956 21.82 -16.03 25.90
C ARG A 956 20.70 -15.56 24.98
N ASN A 957 19.52 -16.16 25.16
CA ASN A 957 18.25 -15.73 24.56
C ASN A 957 17.88 -14.31 25.02
N ALA A 958 18.48 -13.28 24.43
CA ALA A 958 17.96 -11.93 24.54
C ALA A 958 16.71 -11.85 23.65
N ALA A 959 15.53 -11.75 24.28
CA ALA A 959 14.28 -11.58 23.55
C ALA A 959 14.40 -10.37 22.59
N PRO A 960 13.89 -10.46 21.35
CA PRO A 960 13.88 -9.33 20.44
C PRO A 960 13.24 -8.11 21.10
N LEU A 961 13.86 -6.95 20.95
CA LEU A 961 13.32 -5.67 21.42
C LEU A 961 12.07 -5.34 20.60
N SER A 962 10.90 -5.76 21.05
CA SER A 962 9.64 -5.32 20.43
C SER A 962 9.36 -3.87 20.82
N TYR A 963 8.98 -3.04 19.84
CA TYR A 963 8.48 -1.69 20.07
C TYR A 963 6.97 -1.66 19.86
N TYR A 964 6.32 -0.64 20.41
CA TYR A 964 4.88 -0.44 20.25
C TYR A 964 4.66 0.80 19.38
N VAL A 965 3.82 0.64 18.35
CA VAL A 965 3.36 1.75 17.50
C VAL A 965 1.91 2.05 17.89
N ASN A 966 1.58 3.34 17.99
CA ASN A 966 0.20 3.77 18.26
C ASN A 966 -0.46 4.09 16.91
N VAL A 967 -1.56 3.42 16.59
CA VAL A 967 -2.36 3.69 15.40
C VAL A 967 -3.51 4.60 15.79
N MET A 968 -3.82 5.54 14.91
CA MET A 968 -4.87 6.54 15.08
C MET A 968 -5.85 6.42 13.91
N GLY A 969 -7.14 6.29 14.20
CA GLY A 969 -8.21 6.44 13.22
C GLY A 969 -8.72 7.87 13.24
N THR A 970 -8.78 8.53 12.07
CA THR A 970 -9.29 9.90 11.95
C THR A 970 -10.78 9.90 11.57
N SER A 971 -11.50 10.97 11.92
CA SER A 971 -12.92 11.14 11.56
C SER A 971 -13.15 11.26 10.06
N GLU A 972 -12.14 11.70 9.30
CA GLU A 972 -12.17 11.82 7.84
C GLU A 972 -11.86 10.50 7.10
N GLY A 973 -11.68 9.38 7.81
CA GLY A 973 -11.39 8.07 7.22
C GLY A 973 -9.91 7.80 6.95
N GLY A 974 -9.01 8.65 7.44
CA GLY A 974 -7.57 8.44 7.41
C GLY A 974 -7.08 7.54 8.54
N VAL A 975 -5.93 6.89 8.31
CA VAL A 975 -5.22 6.12 9.34
C VAL A 975 -3.83 6.72 9.54
N GLY A 976 -3.53 7.13 10.76
CA GLY A 976 -2.23 7.65 11.16
C GLY A 976 -1.47 6.68 12.06
N ALA A 977 -0.14 6.78 12.09
CA ALA A 977 0.69 6.02 13.01
C ALA A 977 1.68 6.94 13.73
N LEU A 978 1.75 6.82 15.06
CA LEU A 978 2.74 7.48 15.89
C LEU A 978 3.81 6.47 16.30
N VAL A 979 5.00 6.64 15.72
CA VAL A 979 6.17 5.79 15.96
C VAL A 979 7.12 6.49 16.93
N PRO A 980 7.43 5.89 18.10
CA PRO A 980 8.48 6.41 18.96
C PRO A 980 9.87 6.17 18.33
N VAL A 981 10.72 7.19 18.37
CA VAL A 981 12.04 7.18 17.72
C VAL A 981 13.14 7.45 18.74
N GLY A 982 14.28 6.78 18.59
CA GLY A 982 15.46 7.00 19.44
C GLY A 982 16.01 8.44 19.34
N GLU A 983 16.52 8.98 20.44
CA GLU A 983 16.91 10.39 20.54
C GLU A 983 17.96 10.82 19.50
N ARG A 984 18.92 9.95 19.16
CA ARG A 984 19.95 10.22 18.13
C ARG A 984 19.34 10.38 16.75
N VAL A 985 18.37 9.53 16.41
CA VAL A 985 17.64 9.58 15.14
C VAL A 985 16.74 10.81 15.11
N PHE A 986 16.02 11.07 16.21
CA PHE A 986 15.17 12.24 16.38
C PHE A 986 15.94 13.54 16.14
N ARG A 987 17.08 13.76 16.80
CA ARG A 987 17.87 15.00 16.63
C ARG A 987 18.34 15.19 15.18
N ARG A 988 18.76 14.11 14.51
CA ARG A 988 19.19 14.18 13.10
C ARG A 988 18.04 14.56 12.17
N LEU A 989 16.91 13.87 12.28
CA LEU A 989 15.74 14.12 11.44
C LEU A 989 15.09 15.47 11.75
N PHE A 990 15.12 15.91 13.01
CA PHE A 990 14.59 17.21 13.40
C PHE A 990 15.40 18.37 12.78
N THR A 991 16.73 18.26 12.78
CA THR A 991 17.58 19.23 12.07
C THR A 991 17.30 19.23 10.57
N LEU A 992 17.15 18.04 9.97
CA LEU A 992 16.79 17.89 8.56
C LEU A 992 15.45 18.58 8.24
N GLN A 993 14.42 18.31 9.03
CA GLN A 993 13.10 18.91 8.88
C GLN A 993 13.17 20.45 8.91
N ASN A 994 13.91 21.03 9.86
CA ASN A 994 14.06 22.48 9.95
C ASN A 994 14.72 23.09 8.70
N VAL A 995 15.74 22.41 8.15
CA VAL A 995 16.38 22.84 6.90
C VAL A 995 15.41 22.70 5.73
N MET A 996 14.70 21.58 5.62
CA MET A 996 13.76 21.31 4.53
C MET A 996 12.57 22.28 4.51
N VAL A 997 11.99 22.62 5.66
CA VAL A 997 10.88 23.58 5.74
C VAL A 997 11.27 24.95 5.19
N ASN A 998 12.51 25.38 5.43
CA ASN A 998 13.01 26.68 4.98
C ASN A 998 13.52 26.68 3.53
N THR A 999 13.97 25.54 3.02
CA THR A 999 14.64 25.45 1.70
C THR A 999 13.72 24.98 0.58
N LEU A 1000 12.74 24.13 0.88
CA LEU A 1000 11.86 23.56 -0.14
C LEU A 1000 10.63 24.43 -0.38
N PRO A 1001 10.16 24.54 -1.64
CA PRO A 1001 8.87 25.17 -1.92
C PRO A 1001 7.74 24.36 -1.27
N GLN A 1002 6.78 25.06 -0.69
CA GLN A 1002 5.63 24.44 -0.01
C GLN A 1002 4.38 24.58 -0.88
N ASN A 1003 3.53 23.56 -0.86
CA ASN A 1003 2.27 23.59 -1.58
C ASN A 1003 1.41 24.75 -1.07
N CYS A 1004 0.88 25.56 -1.99
CA CYS A 1004 0.13 26.78 -1.68
C CYS A 1004 0.88 27.79 -0.77
N ALA A 1005 2.22 27.73 -0.73
CA ALA A 1005 3.07 28.55 0.16
C ALA A 1005 2.74 28.44 1.66
N LEU A 1006 2.05 27.37 2.09
CA LEU A 1006 1.73 27.13 3.50
C LEU A 1006 2.98 26.67 4.25
N ASN A 1007 3.22 27.24 5.43
CA ASN A 1007 4.35 26.85 6.26
C ASN A 1007 4.00 25.62 7.14
N PRO A 1008 4.59 24.44 6.90
CA PRO A 1008 4.27 23.24 7.70
C PRO A 1008 4.58 23.43 9.18
N ARG A 1009 5.62 24.20 9.51
CA ARG A 1009 6.00 24.45 10.90
C ARG A 1009 4.93 25.24 11.65
N GLU A 1010 4.29 26.20 10.99
CA GLU A 1010 3.22 26.99 11.60
C GLU A 1010 1.93 26.18 11.71
N PHE A 1011 1.62 25.39 10.68
CA PHE A 1011 0.49 24.47 10.71
C PHE A 1011 0.57 23.48 11.88
N ARG A 1012 1.77 22.96 12.21
CA ARG A 1012 1.96 22.03 13.34
C ARG A 1012 2.01 22.69 14.72
N MET A 1013 1.90 24.01 14.82
CA MET A 1013 1.85 24.71 16.10
C MET A 1013 0.56 24.40 16.83
N LEU A 1014 0.64 24.36 18.16
CA LEU A 1014 -0.52 24.15 19.02
C LEU A 1014 -1.61 25.19 18.70
N LYS A 1015 -2.78 24.71 18.25
CA LYS A 1015 -3.96 25.56 18.08
C LYS A 1015 -4.48 25.90 19.47
N THR A 1016 -4.29 27.13 19.88
CA THR A 1016 -4.83 27.60 21.16
C THR A 1016 -6.02 28.52 20.89
N ASN A 1017 -7.23 27.99 21.06
CA ASN A 1017 -8.44 28.83 21.22
C ASN A 1017 -8.45 29.58 22.58
N ALA A 1018 -7.30 29.60 23.28
CA ALA A 1018 -7.10 30.02 24.65
C ALA A 1018 -7.30 31.53 24.90
N GLN A 1019 -7.44 32.33 23.85
CA GLN A 1019 -7.77 33.75 24.01
C GLN A 1019 -9.21 33.97 24.54
N ARG A 1020 -10.09 32.95 24.50
CA ARG A 1020 -11.49 33.09 24.94
C ARG A 1020 -11.93 32.30 26.18
N ARG A 1021 -11.14 31.33 26.71
CA ARG A 1021 -11.67 30.37 27.70
C ARG A 1021 -11.07 30.41 29.11
N CYS A 1022 -9.98 31.15 29.36
CA CYS A 1022 -9.44 31.30 30.71
C CYS A 1022 -9.38 32.79 31.08
N GLY A 1023 -10.31 33.22 31.93
CA GLY A 1023 -10.17 34.48 32.66
C GLY A 1023 -8.86 34.48 33.45
N ARG A 1024 -8.17 35.62 33.38
CA ARG A 1024 -6.83 35.91 33.93
C ARG A 1024 -5.68 35.07 33.32
N PRO A 1025 -4.71 35.71 32.65
CA PRO A 1025 -3.43 35.08 32.33
C PRO A 1025 -2.63 34.95 33.64
N ASP A 1026 -2.98 33.99 34.49
CA ASP A 1026 -2.17 33.67 35.65
C ASP A 1026 -0.78 33.23 35.14
N ALA A 1027 0.27 33.74 35.80
CA ALA A 1027 1.69 33.56 35.47
C ALA A 1027 2.17 32.08 35.39
N TRP A 1028 1.27 31.12 35.63
CA TRP A 1028 1.49 29.68 35.57
C TRP A 1028 0.86 28.96 34.37
N SER A 1029 0.01 29.61 33.56
CA SER A 1029 -0.48 29.05 32.29
C SER A 1029 0.62 29.15 31.23
N LYS A 1030 1.66 28.32 31.36
CA LYS A 1030 2.74 28.17 30.37
C LYS A 1030 2.31 27.17 29.30
N LYS A 1031 1.27 27.48 28.52
CA LYS A 1031 1.05 26.83 27.20
C LYS A 1031 2.14 27.28 26.22
N LYS A 1032 3.40 27.04 26.58
CA LYS A 1032 4.56 27.24 25.72
C LYS A 1032 4.65 26.00 24.84
N TRP A 1033 4.49 26.20 23.54
CA TRP A 1033 4.66 25.15 22.56
C TRP A 1033 6.03 24.48 22.72
N LYS A 1034 6.03 23.18 23.06
CA LYS A 1034 7.25 22.38 23.18
C LYS A 1034 7.47 21.59 21.89
N LYS A 1035 8.58 21.88 21.22
CA LYS A 1035 8.94 21.26 19.93
C LYS A 1035 9.64 19.92 20.18
N SER A 1036 8.91 18.82 20.03
CA SER A 1036 9.53 17.49 20.07
C SER A 1036 8.85 16.46 19.15
N PHE A 1037 8.29 16.89 18.02
CA PHE A 1037 7.71 16.02 17.01
C PHE A 1037 8.44 16.12 15.67
N LEU A 1038 8.49 14.98 14.97
CA LEU A 1038 8.90 14.90 13.58
C LEU A 1038 7.65 14.83 12.69
N ASP A 1039 7.64 15.60 11.61
CA ASP A 1039 6.60 15.53 10.60
C ASP A 1039 7.03 14.59 9.47
N ALA A 1040 6.42 13.41 9.42
CA ALA A 1040 6.69 12.42 8.39
C ALA A 1040 6.40 12.99 6.98
N PHE A 1041 5.31 13.74 6.80
CA PHE A 1041 4.96 14.28 5.48
C PHE A 1041 6.05 15.21 4.93
N VAL A 1042 6.74 15.96 5.79
CA VAL A 1042 7.87 16.79 5.37
C VAL A 1042 9.12 15.94 5.13
N LEU A 1043 9.39 14.97 6.01
CA LEU A 1043 10.60 14.15 5.91
C LEU A 1043 10.59 13.20 4.70
N PHE A 1044 9.46 12.58 4.38
CA PHE A 1044 9.35 11.67 3.24
C PHE A 1044 9.47 12.39 1.88
N ARG A 1045 9.21 13.71 1.82
CA ARG A 1045 9.57 14.52 0.64
C ARG A 1045 11.06 14.47 0.31
N PHE A 1046 11.94 14.16 1.26
CA PHE A 1046 13.37 13.95 1.00
C PHE A 1046 13.61 12.86 -0.06
N LEU A 1047 12.79 11.80 -0.05
CA LEU A 1047 12.86 10.70 -1.02
C LEU A 1047 12.45 11.15 -2.42
N GLN A 1048 11.52 12.11 -2.49
CA GLN A 1048 11.00 12.63 -3.74
C GLN A 1048 12.03 13.50 -4.45
N LEU A 1049 12.97 14.13 -3.73
CA LEU A 1049 14.02 14.98 -4.31
C LEU A 1049 15.00 14.20 -5.22
N ASP A 1050 15.66 14.92 -6.11
CA ASP A 1050 16.78 14.41 -6.90
C ASP A 1050 18.02 14.18 -6.01
N TYR A 1051 18.91 13.29 -6.44
CA TYR A 1051 20.05 12.92 -5.58
C TYR A 1051 21.04 14.07 -5.34
N VAL A 1052 21.07 15.08 -6.20
CA VAL A 1052 21.91 16.27 -5.98
C VAL A 1052 21.34 17.07 -4.80
N ALA A 1053 20.04 17.37 -4.79
CA ALA A 1053 19.41 18.05 -3.66
C ALA A 1053 19.49 17.25 -2.36
N GLN A 1054 19.32 15.91 -2.42
CA GLN A 1054 19.49 15.05 -1.24
C GLN A 1054 20.91 15.17 -0.66
N LYS A 1055 21.96 15.15 -1.49
CA LYS A 1055 23.36 15.33 -1.07
C LYS A 1055 23.60 16.73 -0.48
N GLU A 1056 23.00 17.77 -1.07
CA GLU A 1056 23.10 19.15 -0.57
C GLU A 1056 22.49 19.30 0.82
N LEU A 1057 21.26 18.81 1.00
CA LEU A 1057 20.56 18.85 2.29
C LEU A 1057 21.27 18.02 3.37
N ALA A 1058 21.74 16.82 3.02
CA ALA A 1058 22.49 15.97 3.94
C ALA A 1058 23.80 16.65 4.38
N ARG A 1059 24.49 17.34 3.47
CA ARG A 1059 25.70 18.12 3.79
C ARG A 1059 25.41 19.28 4.74
N CYS A 1060 24.29 19.98 4.57
CA CYS A 1060 23.88 21.08 5.46
C CYS A 1060 23.70 20.63 6.92
N ILE A 1061 23.30 19.38 7.14
CA ILE A 1061 23.13 18.81 8.49
C ILE A 1061 24.34 18.01 8.98
N GLY A 1062 25.42 17.94 8.19
CA GLY A 1062 26.65 17.21 8.54
C GLY A 1062 26.50 15.68 8.52
N THR A 1063 25.67 15.14 7.62
CA THR A 1063 25.51 13.68 7.45
C THR A 1063 25.47 13.29 5.98
N THR A 1064 25.25 12.00 5.69
CA THR A 1064 25.16 11.48 4.33
C THR A 1064 23.72 11.08 4.01
N PRO A 1065 23.28 11.14 2.73
CA PRO A 1065 21.93 10.75 2.34
C PRO A 1065 21.57 9.32 2.75
N GLU A 1066 22.53 8.40 2.70
CA GLU A 1066 22.33 6.98 3.03
C GLU A 1066 21.94 6.80 4.49
N VAL A 1067 22.53 7.60 5.38
CA VAL A 1067 22.22 7.60 6.82
C VAL A 1067 20.83 8.18 7.09
N VAL A 1068 20.41 9.18 6.32
CA VAL A 1068 19.04 9.72 6.39
C VAL A 1068 18.03 8.69 5.90
N ILE A 1069 18.27 8.09 4.73
CA ILE A 1069 17.39 7.07 4.14
C ILE A 1069 17.28 5.86 5.06
N HIS A 1070 18.38 5.42 5.68
CA HIS A 1070 18.34 4.34 6.66
C HIS A 1070 17.45 4.67 7.87
N ASN A 1071 17.55 5.89 8.40
CA ASN A 1071 16.70 6.34 9.50
C ASN A 1071 15.21 6.40 9.10
N LEU A 1072 14.90 6.84 7.88
CA LEU A 1072 13.53 6.85 7.37
C LEU A 1072 13.00 5.43 7.11
N LEU A 1073 13.87 4.52 6.65
CA LEU A 1073 13.54 3.12 6.44
C LEU A 1073 13.21 2.41 7.76
N GLU A 1074 13.88 2.75 8.87
CA GLU A 1074 13.53 2.25 10.21
C GLU A 1074 12.09 2.64 10.60
N VAL A 1075 11.68 3.88 10.29
CA VAL A 1075 10.31 4.38 10.53
C VAL A 1075 9.30 3.73 9.58
N GLN A 1076 9.65 3.55 8.31
CA GLN A 1076 8.80 2.86 7.34
C GLN A 1076 8.62 1.38 7.71
N HIS A 1077 9.65 0.69 8.19
CA HIS A 1077 9.52 -0.70 8.62
C HIS A 1077 8.65 -0.84 9.89
N ALA A 1078 8.65 0.17 10.77
CA ALA A 1078 7.72 0.21 11.89
C ALA A 1078 6.26 0.25 11.44
N THR A 1079 6.00 0.84 10.27
CA THR A 1079 4.65 0.97 9.71
C THR A 1079 4.32 -0.11 8.66
N SER A 1080 5.32 -0.80 8.11
CA SER A 1080 5.11 -1.87 7.11
C SER A 1080 4.41 -3.11 7.64
N THR A 1081 4.29 -3.27 8.96
CA THR A 1081 3.47 -4.37 9.53
C THR A 1081 1.96 -4.12 9.43
N PHE A 1082 1.54 -2.91 9.05
CA PHE A 1082 0.13 -2.54 8.83
C PHE A 1082 -0.30 -2.71 7.37
N LEU A 1083 0.65 -2.57 6.45
CA LEU A 1083 0.53 -2.89 5.03
C LEU A 1083 0.71 -4.40 4.82
#